data_AF-A0A7K0C7G0-F1
#
_entry.id   AF-A0A7K0C7G0-F1
#
_cell.length_a   1.000
_cell.length_b   1.000
_cell.length_c   1.000
_cell.angle_alpha   90.00
_cell.angle_beta   90.00
_cell.angle_gamma   90.00
#
_symmetry.space_group_name_H-M   'P 1'
#
loop_
_entity.id
_entity.type
_entity.pdbx_description
1 polymer ?
#
loop_
_entity_poly.entity_id
_entity_poly.type
_entity_poly.pdbx_seq_one_letter_code
_entity_poly.pdbx_strand_id
1 'polypeptide(L)'
;MSTRLDALVIRHTHRVPAPQGPPGTAASTTGATAARQFDAVLMTAGFKLSRELLAHLSGLTEGTVIDTAVRVLPVVREMVGDHVEHNVYFRDFPRNVPDTVDFWMRCIAEAMVDDDAMAALAESAHTGVLNLLTLPAYGRYQHTYAEMLDAHAELIAAAGDRVTVLHLGGDLAEEETGLYLALAGSVTPLGEDGLAALDELAGRCAGGPQPETIPVRENRAVVNRARLQAGAPLLVDTVTDVLRLACAMSDGDVTLLEPTRFTAMPRPARRALLAALDGVVAADPAKLGDVAAYRERWKRLGERLHPHEYPRWPQAARVFAVARGEQAAPSIAGRVEARFAADDVIGAANVLKASPGMLFRSLDRLLRSATPAEQDAILGAAEEVAGRVAGRVVLSVREHLLNRAAAPGRARVFADRLGRGRIEPDTRPPLAPEVLERLAGLLDAEVRRRLPAVEHLVVDPAVLDVALPLSGKAAGTGFGVLPRGSVTPVDGDLLRFFVHWRQRERDTDFDLSALTLNERYHSMAWLSYTQLTMVSGEHSGDITEAPDGASEFIDLRLAQVREPFIVPQVNIYDGEGFEEVRESFFGFMLRGAEQQGRPFEARTVRMKSDLRGPGRVALPLIFMRGDDGRWRAKWLHMFLKGEAMFNRVETNRLTTAALVRAVVERRYLTLRYLVERLAPGTVTRWDGGRLPDGPVTFIGAARPEGLPVGSRVFTPGNLRDLVPA
;
A
#
# COMPACT_ATOMS: atom_id res chain seq x y z
N MET A 1 -5.07 -25.97 3.58
CA MET A 1 -4.22 -25.22 4.53
C MET A 1 -2.82 -24.98 3.97
N SER A 2 -2.07 -25.99 3.49
CA SER A 2 -0.76 -25.77 2.83
C SER A 2 -0.87 -24.85 1.61
N THR A 3 -1.92 -25.02 0.78
CA THR A 3 -2.17 -24.23 -0.43
C THR A 3 -2.31 -22.72 -0.20
N ARG A 4 -2.71 -22.29 1.00
CA ARG A 4 -2.88 -20.87 1.35
C ARG A 4 -1.53 -20.20 1.61
N LEU A 5 -0.56 -20.94 2.14
CA LEU A 5 0.77 -20.42 2.47
C LEU A 5 1.70 -20.39 1.26
N ASP A 6 1.62 -21.40 0.38
CA ASP A 6 2.26 -21.35 -0.94
C ASP A 6 1.88 -20.04 -1.67
N ALA A 7 0.58 -19.71 -1.67
CA ALA A 7 0.08 -18.49 -2.28
C ALA A 7 0.63 -17.22 -1.63
N LEU A 8 0.74 -17.18 -0.29
CA LEU A 8 1.35 -16.06 0.43
C LEU A 8 2.83 -15.89 0.05
N VAL A 9 3.61 -16.97 0.02
CA VAL A 9 5.02 -16.92 -0.39
C VAL A 9 5.14 -16.38 -1.82
N ILE A 10 4.38 -16.94 -2.77
CA ILE A 10 4.44 -16.53 -4.17
C ILE A 10 4.07 -15.05 -4.33
N ARG A 11 2.99 -14.60 -3.69
CA ARG A 11 2.51 -13.21 -3.76
C ARG A 11 3.54 -12.21 -3.22
N HIS A 12 4.22 -12.55 -2.13
CA HIS A 12 5.17 -11.64 -1.47
C HIS A 12 6.58 -11.68 -2.05
N THR A 13 7.00 -12.80 -2.65
CA THR A 13 8.40 -13.03 -3.03
C THR A 13 8.61 -13.27 -4.52
N HIS A 14 7.54 -13.58 -5.27
CA HIS A 14 7.59 -14.14 -6.63
C HIS A 14 8.47 -15.40 -6.73
N ARG A 15 8.64 -16.13 -5.64
CA ARG A 15 9.32 -17.43 -5.61
C ARG A 15 8.28 -18.53 -5.50
N VAL A 16 8.45 -19.57 -6.29
CA VAL A 16 7.65 -20.80 -6.20
C VAL A 16 8.40 -21.76 -5.30
N PRO A 17 7.86 -22.13 -4.12
CA PRO A 17 8.46 -23.17 -3.27
C PRO A 17 8.80 -24.40 -4.08
N ALA A 18 10.02 -24.92 -3.94
CA ALA A 18 10.55 -25.99 -4.78
C ALA A 18 9.63 -27.22 -4.70
N PRO A 19 8.94 -27.56 -5.81
CA PRO A 19 8.01 -28.69 -5.80
C PRO A 19 8.79 -29.99 -5.61
N GLN A 20 8.32 -30.80 -4.66
CA GLN A 20 8.83 -32.12 -4.37
C GLN A 20 8.00 -33.15 -5.13
N GLY A 21 8.65 -34.02 -5.90
CA GLY A 21 7.97 -35.08 -6.63
C GLY A 21 8.97 -36.05 -7.26
N PRO A 22 8.49 -37.20 -7.76
CA PRO A 22 9.35 -38.16 -8.42
C PRO A 22 10.03 -37.52 -9.65
N PRO A 23 11.30 -37.86 -9.91
CA PRO A 23 11.97 -37.44 -11.12
C PRO A 23 11.25 -38.03 -12.33
N GLY A 24 11.22 -37.28 -13.43
CA GLY A 24 10.80 -37.81 -14.73
C GLY A 24 11.71 -38.99 -15.13
N THR A 25 11.17 -39.95 -15.89
CA THR A 25 12.01 -41.02 -16.43
C THR A 25 12.90 -40.46 -17.53
N ALA A 26 14.15 -40.92 -17.64
CA ALA A 26 15.11 -40.41 -18.63
C ALA A 26 14.64 -40.56 -20.11
N ALA A 27 13.65 -41.42 -20.36
CA ALA A 27 13.03 -41.62 -21.67
C ALA A 27 11.75 -40.77 -21.90
N SER A 28 11.18 -40.15 -20.86
CA SER A 28 9.95 -39.37 -20.96
C SER A 28 10.24 -37.87 -20.97
N THR A 29 9.77 -37.18 -22.02
CA THR A 29 9.84 -35.71 -22.13
C THR A 29 8.55 -35.02 -21.65
N THR A 30 7.62 -35.77 -21.05
CA THR A 30 6.28 -35.25 -20.70
C THR A 30 6.35 -34.14 -19.64
N GLY A 31 7.22 -34.26 -18.64
CA GLY A 31 7.47 -33.20 -17.64
C GLY A 31 7.98 -31.89 -18.26
N ALA A 32 8.96 -31.97 -19.17
CA ALA A 32 9.47 -30.82 -19.89
C ALA A 32 8.43 -30.16 -20.80
N THR A 33 7.55 -30.96 -21.43
CA THR A 33 6.42 -30.43 -22.22
C THR A 33 5.40 -29.74 -21.35
N ALA A 34 5.01 -30.34 -20.22
CA ALA A 34 4.10 -29.73 -19.25
C ALA A 34 4.68 -28.42 -18.67
N ALA A 35 5.99 -28.36 -18.41
CA ALA A 35 6.64 -27.16 -17.89
C ALA A 35 6.61 -26.01 -18.90
N ARG A 36 6.81 -26.30 -20.20
CA ARG A 36 6.68 -25.31 -21.28
C ARG A 36 5.24 -24.85 -21.48
N GLN A 37 4.26 -25.76 -21.37
CA GLN A 37 2.84 -25.40 -21.42
C GLN A 37 2.46 -24.50 -20.25
N PHE A 38 2.94 -24.81 -19.05
CA PHE A 38 2.75 -23.98 -17.87
C PHE A 38 3.36 -22.58 -18.07
N ASP A 39 4.59 -22.48 -18.59
CA ASP A 39 5.23 -21.20 -18.92
C ASP A 39 4.41 -20.39 -19.95
N ALA A 40 3.91 -21.05 -20.99
CA ALA A 40 3.07 -20.40 -22.01
C ALA A 40 1.76 -19.85 -21.42
N VAL A 41 1.12 -20.58 -20.50
CA VAL A 41 -0.08 -20.10 -19.79
C VAL A 41 0.24 -18.95 -18.84
N LEU A 42 1.39 -18.97 -18.15
CA LEU A 42 1.82 -17.83 -17.32
C LEU A 42 2.00 -16.55 -18.14
N MET A 43 2.52 -16.68 -19.37
CA MET A 43 2.76 -15.54 -20.25
C MET A 43 1.47 -14.82 -20.64
N THR A 44 0.31 -15.49 -20.62
CA THR A 44 -0.97 -14.81 -20.87
C THR A 44 -1.33 -13.83 -19.75
N ALA A 45 -0.87 -14.10 -18.52
CA ALA A 45 -1.03 -13.24 -17.34
C ALA A 45 0.17 -12.28 -17.12
N GLY A 46 1.14 -12.23 -18.04
CA GLY A 46 2.33 -11.38 -17.90
C GLY A 46 3.41 -11.94 -16.96
N PHE A 47 3.39 -13.26 -16.69
CA PHE A 47 4.41 -13.95 -15.90
C PHE A 47 5.20 -14.95 -16.74
N LYS A 48 6.39 -15.33 -16.28
CA LYS A 48 7.13 -16.47 -16.82
C LYS A 48 7.93 -17.18 -15.74
N LEU A 49 8.31 -18.41 -16.01
CA LEU A 49 9.27 -19.15 -15.21
C LEU A 49 10.68 -18.62 -15.46
N SER A 50 11.48 -18.55 -14.41
CA SER A 50 12.93 -18.38 -14.56
C SER A 50 13.53 -19.61 -15.24
N ARG A 51 14.69 -19.45 -15.89
CA ARG A 51 15.43 -20.60 -16.46
C ARG A 51 15.65 -21.73 -15.45
N GLU A 52 15.95 -21.39 -14.21
CA GLU A 52 16.18 -22.35 -13.11
C GLU A 52 14.90 -23.10 -12.74
N LEU A 53 13.78 -22.39 -12.57
CA LEU A 53 12.50 -23.00 -12.22
C LEU A 53 11.97 -23.88 -13.36
N LEU A 54 12.11 -23.42 -14.62
CA LEU A 54 11.74 -24.21 -15.79
C LEU A 54 12.56 -25.50 -15.88
N ALA A 55 13.87 -25.43 -15.63
CA ALA A 55 14.75 -26.60 -15.62
C ALA A 55 14.39 -27.58 -14.51
N HIS A 56 14.13 -27.08 -13.29
CA HIS A 56 13.68 -27.90 -12.16
C HIS A 56 12.38 -28.64 -12.47
N LEU A 57 11.36 -27.92 -12.95
CA LEU A 57 10.06 -28.50 -13.32
C LEU A 57 10.18 -29.51 -14.46
N SER A 58 11.04 -29.24 -15.45
CA SER A 58 11.27 -30.14 -16.58
C SER A 58 11.85 -31.49 -16.16
N GLY A 59 12.53 -31.55 -15.02
CA GLY A 59 13.09 -32.79 -14.44
C GLY A 59 12.10 -33.62 -13.63
N LEU A 60 10.87 -33.14 -13.41
CA LEU A 60 9.84 -33.82 -12.62
C LEU A 60 8.82 -34.55 -13.50
N THR A 61 8.01 -35.43 -12.91
CA THR A 61 6.88 -36.03 -13.62
C THR A 61 5.83 -34.99 -14.01
N GLU A 62 5.15 -35.21 -15.13
CA GLU A 62 4.05 -34.37 -15.63
C GLU A 62 3.00 -34.03 -14.57
N GLY A 63 2.55 -35.01 -13.78
CA GLY A 63 1.58 -34.79 -12.69
C GLY A 63 2.05 -33.75 -11.67
N THR A 64 3.31 -33.82 -11.24
CA THR A 64 3.90 -32.83 -10.32
C THR A 64 3.94 -31.42 -10.92
N VAL A 65 4.23 -31.31 -12.21
CA VAL A 65 4.26 -30.02 -12.91
C VAL A 65 2.84 -29.44 -13.01
N ILE A 66 1.85 -30.27 -13.36
CA ILE A 66 0.43 -29.88 -13.42
C ILE A 66 -0.05 -29.44 -12.03
N ASP A 67 0.23 -30.22 -10.98
CA ASP A 67 -0.15 -29.87 -9.62
C ASP A 67 0.46 -28.53 -9.18
N THR A 68 1.70 -28.27 -9.58
CA THR A 68 2.37 -26.98 -9.33
C THR A 68 1.67 -25.85 -10.10
N ALA A 69 1.35 -26.06 -11.38
CA ALA A 69 0.62 -25.08 -12.19
C ALA A 69 -0.76 -24.75 -11.59
N VAL A 70 -1.50 -25.76 -11.13
CA VAL A 70 -2.82 -25.60 -10.49
C VAL A 70 -2.74 -24.76 -9.21
N ARG A 71 -1.63 -24.82 -8.47
CA ARG A 71 -1.40 -23.98 -7.28
C ARG A 71 -0.94 -22.56 -7.62
N VAL A 72 -0.08 -22.40 -8.63
CA VAL A 72 0.56 -21.11 -8.95
C VAL A 72 -0.33 -20.21 -9.82
N LEU A 73 -1.01 -20.77 -10.84
CA LEU A 73 -1.79 -19.99 -11.81
C LEU A 73 -2.88 -19.12 -11.17
N PRO A 74 -3.71 -19.63 -10.23
CA PRO A 74 -4.73 -18.78 -9.60
C PRO A 74 -4.12 -17.59 -8.86
N VAL A 75 -2.98 -17.79 -8.20
CA VAL A 75 -2.31 -16.73 -7.41
C VAL A 75 -1.84 -15.61 -8.32
N VAL A 76 -1.14 -15.93 -9.41
CA VAL A 76 -0.62 -14.89 -10.30
C VAL A 76 -1.71 -14.19 -11.11
N ARG A 77 -2.79 -14.90 -11.47
CA ARG A 77 -3.97 -14.32 -12.10
C ARG A 77 -4.65 -13.33 -11.16
N GLU A 78 -4.87 -13.72 -9.90
CA GLU A 78 -5.45 -12.84 -8.87
C GLU A 78 -4.61 -11.58 -8.64
N MET A 79 -3.27 -11.71 -8.67
CA MET A 79 -2.37 -10.57 -8.49
C MET A 79 -2.60 -9.48 -9.54
N VAL A 80 -2.86 -9.84 -10.80
CA VAL A 80 -3.09 -8.88 -11.89
C VAL A 80 -4.56 -8.58 -12.15
N GLY A 81 -5.49 -9.31 -11.55
CA GLY A 81 -6.94 -9.16 -11.72
C GLY A 81 -7.57 -10.12 -12.75
N ASP A 82 -6.80 -11.04 -13.33
CA ASP A 82 -7.24 -12.00 -14.36
C ASP A 82 -8.09 -13.16 -13.80
N HIS A 83 -8.44 -13.12 -12.51
CA HIS A 83 -9.40 -14.06 -11.90
C HIS A 83 -10.86 -13.64 -12.13
N VAL A 84 -11.08 -12.46 -12.73
CA VAL A 84 -12.39 -11.87 -13.01
C VAL A 84 -12.70 -11.93 -14.51
N GLU A 85 -13.95 -12.23 -14.85
CA GLU A 85 -14.49 -12.05 -16.20
C GLU A 85 -14.84 -10.57 -16.46
N HIS A 86 -13.83 -9.79 -16.80
CA HIS A 86 -13.96 -8.36 -17.04
C HIS A 86 -14.81 -8.04 -18.27
N ASN A 87 -16.07 -7.65 -18.07
CA ASN A 87 -16.98 -7.22 -19.14
C ASN A 87 -17.03 -5.69 -19.30
N VAL A 88 -17.60 -5.21 -20.39
CA VAL A 88 -17.78 -3.78 -20.71
C VAL A 88 -19.23 -3.53 -21.09
N TYR A 89 -19.74 -2.30 -20.89
CA TYR A 89 -21.10 -1.95 -21.28
C TYR A 89 -21.30 -2.04 -22.79
N PHE A 90 -20.39 -1.38 -23.52
CA PHE A 90 -20.43 -1.32 -24.96
C PHE A 90 -19.53 -2.42 -25.53
N ARG A 91 -20.16 -3.43 -26.14
CA ARG A 91 -19.50 -4.64 -26.66
C ARG A 91 -18.22 -4.38 -27.45
N ASP A 92 -18.18 -3.31 -28.24
CA ASP A 92 -17.05 -3.01 -29.14
C ASP A 92 -15.98 -2.08 -28.51
N PHE A 93 -16.12 -1.70 -27.23
CA PHE A 93 -15.23 -0.76 -26.54
C PHE A 93 -13.75 -1.08 -26.76
N PRO A 94 -12.90 -0.10 -27.11
CA PRO A 94 -13.15 1.35 -27.14
C PRO A 94 -13.76 1.87 -28.45
N ARG A 95 -14.08 0.98 -29.40
CA ARG A 95 -14.74 1.38 -30.65
C ARG A 95 -16.24 1.55 -30.43
N ASN A 96 -16.84 2.46 -31.20
CA ASN A 96 -18.29 2.67 -31.24
C ASN A 96 -18.94 3.05 -29.88
N VAL A 97 -18.18 3.68 -28.98
CA VAL A 97 -18.77 4.30 -27.78
C VAL A 97 -19.69 5.44 -28.23
N PRO A 98 -20.98 5.43 -27.85
CA PRO A 98 -21.94 6.43 -28.31
C PRO A 98 -21.68 7.80 -27.68
N ASP A 99 -22.25 8.86 -28.28
CA ASP A 99 -22.45 10.10 -27.56
C ASP A 99 -23.34 9.85 -26.33
N THR A 100 -23.02 10.52 -25.23
CA THR A 100 -23.67 10.25 -23.93
C THR A 100 -25.15 10.61 -23.93
N VAL A 101 -25.50 11.76 -24.52
CA VAL A 101 -26.90 12.22 -24.54
C VAL A 101 -27.69 11.38 -25.55
N ASP A 102 -27.12 11.09 -26.72
CA ASP A 102 -27.77 10.22 -27.71
C ASP A 102 -28.03 8.82 -27.15
N PHE A 103 -27.09 8.29 -26.36
CA PHE A 103 -27.26 7.01 -25.68
C PHE A 103 -28.45 7.04 -24.71
N TRP A 104 -28.52 8.04 -23.82
CA TRP A 104 -29.65 8.17 -22.89
C TRP A 104 -30.98 8.32 -23.63
N MET A 105 -31.02 9.10 -24.71
CA MET A 105 -32.21 9.26 -25.54
C MET A 105 -32.61 7.94 -26.23
N ARG A 106 -31.65 7.12 -26.64
CA ARG A 106 -31.93 5.78 -27.18
C ARG A 106 -32.53 4.86 -26.13
N CYS A 107 -31.98 4.82 -24.91
CA CYS A 107 -32.56 4.02 -23.81
C CYS A 107 -34.00 4.43 -23.51
N ILE A 108 -34.29 5.74 -23.51
CA ILE A 108 -35.65 6.25 -23.32
C ILE A 108 -36.55 5.81 -24.48
N ALA A 109 -36.10 5.96 -25.72
CA ALA A 109 -36.87 5.57 -26.90
C ALA A 109 -37.17 4.07 -26.95
N GLU A 110 -36.22 3.21 -26.54
CA GLU A 110 -36.41 1.77 -26.42
C GLU A 110 -37.43 1.43 -25.32
N ALA A 111 -37.34 2.09 -24.16
CA ALA A 111 -38.32 1.92 -23.07
C ALA A 111 -39.74 2.37 -23.45
N MET A 112 -39.88 3.31 -24.39
CA MET A 112 -41.19 3.74 -24.90
C MET A 112 -41.89 2.69 -25.80
N VAL A 113 -41.19 1.65 -26.21
CA VAL A 113 -41.77 0.56 -27.04
C VAL A 113 -42.12 -0.67 -26.17
N ASP A 114 -41.68 -0.69 -24.92
CA ASP A 114 -41.97 -1.73 -23.94
C ASP A 114 -43.06 -1.26 -22.96
N ASP A 115 -44.18 -1.98 -22.88
CA ASP A 115 -45.36 -1.53 -22.12
C ASP A 115 -45.08 -1.38 -20.61
N ASP A 116 -44.25 -2.27 -20.04
CA ASP A 116 -43.90 -2.26 -18.62
C ASP A 116 -42.89 -1.13 -18.30
N ALA A 117 -41.86 -0.96 -19.13
CA ALA A 117 -40.90 0.12 -18.98
C ALA A 117 -41.52 1.51 -19.22
N MET A 118 -42.49 1.61 -20.15
CA MET A 118 -43.24 2.85 -20.39
C MET A 118 -44.03 3.28 -19.15
N ALA A 119 -44.63 2.34 -18.41
CA ALA A 119 -45.34 2.67 -17.18
C ALA A 119 -44.40 3.27 -16.11
N ALA A 120 -43.22 2.67 -15.92
CA ALA A 120 -42.20 3.18 -15.00
C ALA A 120 -41.63 4.54 -15.43
N LEU A 121 -41.45 4.74 -16.74
CA LEU A 121 -41.03 6.01 -17.32
C LEU A 121 -42.07 7.11 -17.09
N ALA A 122 -43.35 6.78 -17.30
CA ALA A 122 -44.47 7.70 -17.06
C ALA A 122 -44.53 8.10 -15.59
N GLU A 123 -44.43 7.16 -14.66
CA GLU A 123 -44.39 7.45 -13.22
C GLU A 123 -43.24 8.39 -12.85
N SER A 124 -42.03 8.13 -13.35
CA SER A 124 -40.86 8.99 -13.13
C SER A 124 -41.06 10.40 -13.66
N ALA A 125 -41.63 10.53 -14.87
CA ALA A 125 -41.89 11.83 -15.51
C ALA A 125 -42.83 12.73 -14.69
N HIS A 126 -43.77 12.16 -13.92
CA HIS A 126 -44.65 12.94 -13.03
C HIS A 126 -43.90 13.63 -11.90
N THR A 127 -42.69 13.16 -11.54
CA THR A 127 -41.85 13.79 -10.52
C THR A 127 -40.94 14.89 -11.08
N GLY A 128 -40.94 15.07 -12.42
CA GLY A 128 -40.10 16.04 -13.13
C GLY A 128 -38.65 15.59 -13.33
N VAL A 129 -38.30 14.36 -12.94
CA VAL A 129 -36.96 13.75 -13.11
C VAL A 129 -37.12 12.36 -13.69
N LEU A 130 -36.40 12.07 -14.78
CA LEU A 130 -36.34 10.73 -15.36
C LEU A 130 -35.27 9.91 -14.64
N ASN A 131 -35.65 8.74 -14.14
CA ASN A 131 -34.71 7.80 -13.54
C ASN A 131 -34.21 6.81 -14.59
N LEU A 132 -32.95 6.94 -15.04
CA LEU A 132 -32.40 6.04 -16.04
C LEU A 132 -32.30 4.60 -15.54
N LEU A 133 -32.17 4.36 -14.23
CA LEU A 133 -32.02 3.03 -13.64
C LEU A 133 -33.26 2.14 -13.80
N THR A 134 -34.42 2.74 -14.07
CA THR A 134 -35.66 1.99 -14.35
C THR A 134 -35.73 1.52 -15.81
N LEU A 135 -34.82 1.97 -16.68
CA LEU A 135 -34.82 1.60 -18.09
C LEU A 135 -34.12 0.22 -18.24
N PRO A 136 -34.71 -0.74 -18.98
CA PRO A 136 -34.14 -2.07 -19.13
C PRO A 136 -32.72 -2.08 -19.71
N ALA A 137 -32.49 -1.17 -20.66
CA ALA A 137 -31.24 -1.06 -21.40
C ALA A 137 -30.18 -0.19 -20.72
N TYR A 138 -30.41 0.33 -19.50
CA TYR A 138 -29.47 1.18 -18.74
C TYR A 138 -28.85 0.43 -17.56
N GLY A 139 -27.57 0.68 -17.27
CA GLY A 139 -26.87 0.17 -16.07
C GLY A 139 -26.51 -1.32 -16.09
N ARG A 140 -26.82 -2.06 -17.17
CA ARG A 140 -26.72 -3.53 -17.26
C ARG A 140 -26.09 -3.97 -18.57
N TYR A 141 -25.28 -5.02 -18.52
CA TYR A 141 -24.69 -5.63 -19.72
C TYR A 141 -25.78 -6.15 -20.66
N GLN A 142 -25.77 -5.68 -21.91
CA GLN A 142 -26.71 -6.08 -22.97
C GLN A 142 -26.17 -7.24 -23.84
N HIS A 143 -25.09 -7.86 -23.40
CA HIS A 143 -24.42 -8.97 -24.06
C HIS A 143 -23.67 -9.80 -23.01
N THR A 144 -23.37 -11.04 -23.36
CA THR A 144 -22.55 -11.93 -22.56
C THR A 144 -21.06 -11.57 -22.65
N TYR A 145 -20.27 -12.10 -21.73
CA TYR A 145 -18.81 -12.01 -21.79
C TYR A 145 -18.26 -12.70 -23.06
N ALA A 146 -18.82 -13.84 -23.45
CA ALA A 146 -18.41 -14.57 -24.66
C ALA A 146 -18.64 -13.75 -25.94
N GLU A 147 -19.81 -13.11 -26.08
CA GLU A 147 -20.09 -12.24 -27.23
C GLU A 147 -19.17 -11.02 -27.29
N MET A 148 -18.74 -10.50 -26.13
CA MET A 148 -17.72 -9.44 -26.07
C MET A 148 -16.37 -9.98 -26.55
N LEU A 149 -15.94 -11.15 -26.10
CA LEU A 149 -14.70 -11.77 -26.58
C LEU A 149 -14.70 -11.98 -28.10
N ASP A 150 -15.80 -12.47 -28.67
CA ASP A 150 -15.94 -12.70 -30.11
C ASP A 150 -15.86 -11.39 -30.94
N ALA A 151 -16.19 -10.24 -30.33
CA ALA A 151 -16.09 -8.93 -30.96
C ALA A 151 -14.66 -8.34 -30.95
N HIS A 152 -13.73 -8.95 -30.20
CA HIS A 152 -12.36 -8.47 -30.06
C HIS A 152 -11.33 -9.43 -30.67
N ALA A 153 -10.34 -8.84 -31.34
CA ALA A 153 -9.20 -9.59 -31.83
C ALA A 153 -8.28 -10.03 -30.68
N GLU A 154 -7.46 -11.05 -30.94
CA GLU A 154 -6.39 -11.42 -30.02
C GLU A 154 -5.39 -10.27 -29.83
N LEU A 155 -4.80 -10.20 -28.63
CA LEU A 155 -3.75 -9.24 -28.33
C LEU A 155 -2.51 -9.50 -29.18
N ILE A 156 -2.11 -8.47 -29.93
CA ILE A 156 -0.84 -8.46 -30.64
C ILE A 156 0.28 -8.26 -29.60
N ALA A 157 1.17 -9.24 -29.49
CA ALA A 157 2.31 -9.17 -28.59
C ALA A 157 3.24 -8.02 -29.00
N ALA A 158 3.73 -7.24 -28.03
CA ALA A 158 4.70 -6.18 -28.27
C ALA A 158 5.98 -6.42 -27.46
N ALA A 159 7.11 -5.94 -27.99
CA ALA A 159 8.41 -6.01 -27.31
C ALA A 159 8.44 -5.25 -25.97
N GLY A 160 7.51 -4.31 -25.77
CA GLY A 160 7.34 -3.53 -24.54
C GLY A 160 6.44 -4.17 -23.48
N ASP A 161 5.91 -5.37 -23.72
CA ASP A 161 5.11 -6.09 -22.73
C ASP A 161 5.98 -6.46 -21.52
N ARG A 162 5.66 -5.91 -20.35
CA ARG A 162 6.36 -6.24 -19.11
C ARG A 162 6.09 -7.69 -18.75
N VAL A 163 7.14 -8.47 -18.50
CA VAL A 163 7.05 -9.84 -17.98
C VAL A 163 7.64 -9.91 -16.58
N THR A 164 6.88 -10.48 -15.64
CA THR A 164 7.35 -10.75 -14.27
C THR A 164 7.87 -12.17 -14.16
N VAL A 165 9.10 -12.33 -13.68
CA VAL A 165 9.72 -13.65 -13.56
C VAL A 165 9.39 -14.28 -12.21
N LEU A 166 8.91 -15.53 -12.23
CA LEU A 166 8.79 -16.39 -11.07
C LEU A 166 10.07 -17.20 -10.90
N HIS A 167 10.66 -17.14 -9.71
CA HIS A 167 11.94 -17.80 -9.42
C HIS A 167 11.72 -19.10 -8.65
N LEU A 168 12.68 -20.03 -8.77
CA LEU A 168 12.72 -21.22 -7.93
C LEU A 168 13.02 -20.79 -6.48
N GLY A 169 12.18 -21.25 -5.56
CA GLY A 169 12.37 -21.09 -4.12
C GLY A 169 13.14 -22.24 -3.49
N GLY A 170 13.41 -22.15 -2.19
CA GLY A 170 13.77 -23.28 -1.34
C GLY A 170 12.57 -24.18 -1.06
N ASP A 171 12.70 -25.08 -0.09
CA ASP A 171 11.52 -25.82 0.35
C ASP A 171 10.47 -24.89 1.00
N LEU A 172 9.24 -25.37 1.12
CA LEU A 172 8.14 -24.56 1.65
C LEU A 172 8.42 -24.05 3.08
N ALA A 173 9.02 -24.87 3.94
CA ALA A 173 9.28 -24.50 5.33
C ALA A 173 10.37 -23.41 5.43
N GLU A 174 11.40 -23.49 4.57
CA GLU A 174 12.43 -22.47 4.42
C GLU A 174 11.85 -21.14 3.94
N GLU A 175 10.99 -21.16 2.91
CA GLU A 175 10.35 -19.96 2.38
C GLU A 175 9.34 -19.35 3.38
N GLU A 176 8.55 -20.17 4.08
CA GLU A 176 7.64 -19.74 5.16
C GLU A 176 8.43 -19.04 6.29
N THR A 177 9.52 -19.67 6.74
CA THR A 177 10.39 -19.13 7.80
C THR A 177 11.06 -17.84 7.35
N GLY A 178 11.58 -17.80 6.12
CA GLY A 178 12.21 -16.61 5.54
C GLY A 178 11.25 -15.43 5.46
N LEU A 179 10.03 -15.65 4.97
CA LEU A 179 9.00 -14.61 4.89
C LEU A 179 8.54 -14.16 6.29
N TYR A 180 8.37 -15.10 7.24
CA TYR A 180 8.06 -14.77 8.63
C TYR A 180 9.10 -13.82 9.24
N LEU A 181 10.38 -14.18 9.14
CA LEU A 181 11.47 -13.40 9.71
C LEU A 181 11.54 -12.00 9.08
N ALA A 182 11.34 -11.89 7.77
CA ALA A 182 11.32 -10.60 7.06
C ALA A 182 10.15 -9.70 7.49
N LEU A 183 8.93 -10.25 7.61
CA LEU A 183 7.76 -9.49 8.03
C LEU A 183 7.83 -9.12 9.52
N ALA A 184 8.15 -10.09 10.39
CA ALA A 184 8.24 -9.88 11.84
C ALA A 184 9.35 -8.89 12.20
N GLY A 185 10.52 -9.00 11.56
CA GLY A 185 11.68 -8.13 11.78
C GLY A 185 11.61 -6.77 11.07
N SER A 186 10.53 -6.47 10.35
CA SER A 186 10.43 -5.26 9.55
C SER A 186 10.63 -3.98 10.36
N VAL A 187 11.52 -3.10 9.90
CA VAL A 187 11.84 -1.81 10.54
C VAL A 187 10.81 -0.72 10.24
N THR A 188 9.96 -0.94 9.23
CA THR A 188 8.84 -0.05 8.90
C THR A 188 7.53 -0.79 9.15
N PRO A 189 6.44 -0.08 9.51
CA PRO A 189 5.16 -0.75 9.74
C PRO A 189 4.74 -1.61 8.53
N LEU A 190 3.96 -2.66 8.76
CA LEU A 190 3.35 -3.41 7.66
C LEU A 190 2.01 -2.77 7.26
N GLY A 191 1.64 -2.92 5.99
CA GLY A 191 0.27 -2.72 5.52
C GLY A 191 -0.66 -3.82 6.02
N GLU A 192 -1.94 -3.73 5.69
CA GLU A 192 -2.95 -4.71 6.13
C GLU A 192 -2.63 -6.14 5.67
N ASP A 193 -2.38 -6.34 4.37
CA ASP A 193 -1.94 -7.63 3.82
C ASP A 193 -0.70 -8.18 4.50
N GLY A 194 0.29 -7.32 4.77
CA GLY A 194 1.51 -7.73 5.44
C GLY A 194 1.29 -8.16 6.88
N LEU A 195 0.38 -7.49 7.61
CA LEU A 195 -0.01 -7.90 8.96
C LEU A 195 -0.81 -9.20 8.94
N ALA A 196 -1.72 -9.38 7.98
CA ALA A 196 -2.49 -10.61 7.82
C ALA A 196 -1.58 -11.81 7.49
N ALA A 197 -0.63 -11.62 6.56
CA ALA A 197 0.38 -12.62 6.25
C ALA A 197 1.26 -12.93 7.47
N LEU A 198 1.65 -11.92 8.25
CA LEU A 198 2.41 -12.12 9.48
C LEU A 198 1.61 -12.92 10.53
N ASP A 199 0.32 -12.67 10.69
CA ASP A 199 -0.53 -13.41 11.65
C ASP A 199 -0.62 -14.88 11.27
N GLU A 200 -0.82 -15.19 9.98
CA GLU A 200 -0.88 -16.56 9.48
C GLU A 200 0.47 -17.29 9.66
N LEU A 201 1.59 -16.63 9.37
CA LEU A 201 2.94 -17.19 9.49
C LEU A 201 3.41 -17.32 10.94
N ALA A 202 3.08 -16.37 11.81
CA ALA A 202 3.54 -16.35 13.20
C ALA A 202 3.04 -17.57 13.98
N GLY A 203 1.82 -18.04 13.71
CA GLY A 203 1.28 -19.26 14.33
C GLY A 203 2.14 -20.50 14.04
N ARG A 204 2.64 -20.65 12.81
CA ARG A 204 3.49 -21.78 12.41
C ARG A 204 4.93 -21.63 12.87
N CYS A 205 5.46 -20.41 12.79
CA CYS A 205 6.84 -20.12 13.12
C CYS A 205 7.06 -19.88 14.63
N ALA A 206 6.03 -20.03 15.47
CA ALA A 206 6.11 -19.76 16.91
C ALA A 206 7.19 -20.60 17.63
N GLY A 207 7.41 -21.85 17.17
CA GLY A 207 8.44 -22.75 17.71
C GLY A 207 9.79 -22.67 16.99
N GLY A 208 9.89 -21.88 15.91
CA GLY A 208 11.08 -21.76 15.07
C GLY A 208 11.92 -20.53 15.39
N PRO A 209 12.90 -20.21 14.51
CA PRO A 209 13.72 -19.00 14.62
C PRO A 209 12.87 -17.74 14.73
N GLN A 210 13.34 -16.78 15.53
CA GLN A 210 12.69 -15.48 15.73
C GLN A 210 13.62 -14.36 15.25
N PRO A 211 13.08 -13.23 14.75
CA PRO A 211 13.93 -12.09 14.43
C PRO A 211 14.61 -11.56 15.70
N GLU A 212 15.84 -11.06 15.56
CA GLU A 212 16.59 -10.50 16.69
C GLU A 212 15.83 -9.36 17.40
N THR A 213 15.13 -8.53 16.61
CA THR A 213 14.29 -7.46 17.14
C THR A 213 12.98 -7.36 16.36
N ILE A 214 11.92 -6.92 17.05
CA ILE A 214 10.63 -6.58 16.44
C ILE A 214 10.36 -5.10 16.75
N PRO A 215 10.86 -4.17 15.93
CA PRO A 215 10.82 -2.74 16.22
C PRO A 215 9.41 -2.13 16.03
N VAL A 216 8.58 -2.73 15.17
CA VAL A 216 7.20 -2.31 14.93
C VAL A 216 6.26 -2.91 15.98
N ARG A 217 5.49 -2.05 16.64
CA ARG A 217 4.63 -2.41 17.79
C ARG A 217 3.46 -3.29 17.39
N GLU A 218 2.90 -3.02 16.22
CA GLU A 218 1.81 -3.78 15.62
C GLU A 218 2.26 -5.21 15.28
N ASN A 219 3.41 -5.38 14.62
CA ASN A 219 4.00 -6.69 14.32
C ASN A 219 4.27 -7.48 15.61
N ARG A 220 4.80 -6.82 16.64
CA ARG A 220 5.06 -7.41 17.95
C ARG A 220 3.79 -7.94 18.62
N ALA A 221 2.67 -7.24 18.49
CA ALA A 221 1.39 -7.68 19.04
C ALA A 221 0.90 -8.96 18.35
N VAL A 222 1.00 -9.02 17.02
CA VAL A 222 0.69 -10.21 16.22
C VAL A 222 1.58 -11.39 16.60
N VAL A 223 2.90 -11.20 16.64
CA VAL A 223 3.85 -12.25 17.06
C VAL A 223 3.57 -12.72 18.49
N ASN A 224 3.29 -11.80 19.42
CA ASN A 224 2.96 -12.17 20.79
C ASN A 224 1.64 -12.95 20.92
N ARG A 225 0.68 -12.78 20.02
CA ARG A 225 -0.55 -13.61 19.98
C ARG A 225 -0.17 -15.07 19.76
N ALA A 226 0.65 -15.35 18.75
CA ALA A 226 1.14 -16.69 18.46
C ALA A 226 2.01 -17.24 19.60
N ARG A 227 2.92 -16.43 20.16
CA ARG A 227 3.74 -16.83 21.31
C ARG A 227 2.91 -17.20 22.54
N LEU A 228 1.87 -16.44 22.83
CA LEU A 228 0.97 -16.73 23.95
C LEU A 228 0.23 -18.06 23.75
N GLN A 229 -0.24 -18.33 22.53
CA GLN A 229 -0.87 -19.60 22.18
C GLN A 229 0.10 -20.79 22.32
N ALA A 230 1.36 -20.58 21.95
CA ALA A 230 2.44 -21.57 22.10
C ALA A 230 2.99 -21.68 23.55
N GLY A 231 2.50 -20.88 24.49
CA GLY A 231 3.02 -20.85 25.87
C GLY A 231 4.43 -20.25 26.02
N ALA A 232 4.92 -19.53 25.00
CA ALA A 232 6.21 -18.88 25.01
C ALA A 232 6.18 -17.53 25.76
N PRO A 233 7.32 -17.06 26.31
CA PRO A 233 7.40 -15.75 26.97
C PRO A 233 7.03 -14.60 26.01
N LEU A 234 6.27 -13.63 26.52
CA LEU A 234 5.87 -12.43 25.76
C LEU A 234 7.05 -11.47 25.56
N LEU A 235 7.13 -10.89 24.37
CA LEU A 235 8.11 -9.86 24.00
C LEU A 235 7.46 -8.49 24.20
N VAL A 236 7.64 -7.83 25.35
CA VAL A 236 7.07 -6.51 25.63
C VAL A 236 8.08 -5.58 26.29
N ASP A 237 8.03 -4.29 25.98
CA ASP A 237 8.87 -3.25 26.61
C ASP A 237 8.08 -2.05 27.14
N THR A 238 6.77 -2.00 26.86
CA THR A 238 5.85 -0.94 27.27
C THR A 238 4.54 -1.56 27.73
N VAL A 239 3.81 -0.83 28.58
CA VAL A 239 2.45 -1.22 28.96
C VAL A 239 1.53 -1.27 27.74
N THR A 240 1.75 -0.37 26.77
CA THR A 240 0.95 -0.32 25.54
C THR A 240 1.15 -1.54 24.64
N ASP A 241 2.33 -2.19 24.63
CA ASP A 241 2.51 -3.47 23.93
C ASP A 241 1.57 -4.54 24.49
N VAL A 242 1.35 -4.59 25.81
CA VAL A 242 0.40 -5.51 26.44
C VAL A 242 -1.04 -5.17 26.06
N LEU A 243 -1.39 -3.88 25.97
CA LEU A 243 -2.70 -3.45 25.47
C LEU A 243 -2.94 -3.90 24.03
N ARG A 244 -1.95 -3.74 23.14
CA ARG A 244 -2.04 -4.19 21.74
C ARG A 244 -2.21 -5.70 21.64
N LEU A 245 -1.49 -6.47 22.45
CA LEU A 245 -1.68 -7.92 22.52
C LEU A 245 -3.10 -8.27 22.97
N ALA A 246 -3.63 -7.60 24.00
CA ALA A 246 -5.00 -7.81 24.44
C ALA A 246 -6.03 -7.49 23.33
N CYS A 247 -5.77 -6.47 22.51
CA CYS A 247 -6.57 -6.16 21.32
C CYS A 247 -6.49 -7.30 20.28
N ALA A 248 -5.28 -7.76 19.94
CA ALA A 248 -5.06 -8.87 19.01
C ALA A 248 -5.78 -10.15 19.45
N MET A 249 -5.76 -10.46 20.75
CA MET A 249 -6.45 -11.61 21.32
C MET A 249 -7.98 -11.53 21.24
N SER A 250 -8.53 -10.34 21.05
CA SER A 250 -9.97 -10.09 20.89
C SER A 250 -10.35 -9.80 19.44
N ASP A 251 -9.48 -10.15 18.48
CA ASP A 251 -9.63 -9.87 17.04
C ASP A 251 -9.91 -8.38 16.75
N GLY A 252 -9.30 -7.50 17.54
CA GLY A 252 -9.43 -6.05 17.40
C GLY A 252 -8.19 -5.38 16.80
N ASP A 253 -8.31 -4.07 16.54
CA ASP A 253 -7.26 -3.27 15.94
C ASP A 253 -6.01 -3.09 16.82
N VAL A 254 -4.92 -3.79 16.44
CA VAL A 254 -3.60 -3.72 17.09
C VAL A 254 -2.91 -2.36 16.93
N THR A 255 -3.39 -1.52 16.02
CA THR A 255 -2.85 -0.17 15.79
C THR A 255 -3.38 0.82 16.83
N LEU A 256 -4.43 0.44 17.58
CA LEU A 256 -5.09 1.26 18.58
C LEU A 256 -5.77 2.50 17.98
N LEU A 257 -6.12 2.51 16.69
CA LEU A 257 -6.96 3.56 16.11
C LEU A 257 -8.40 3.35 16.55
N GLU A 258 -8.92 2.15 16.39
CA GLU A 258 -10.29 1.81 16.73
C GLU A 258 -10.42 1.24 18.15
N PRO A 259 -11.51 1.53 18.87
CA PRO A 259 -11.80 0.87 20.13
C PRO A 259 -12.00 -0.64 19.94
N THR A 260 -11.36 -1.46 20.77
CA THR A 260 -11.58 -2.92 20.78
C THR A 260 -12.61 -3.32 21.83
N ARG A 261 -13.56 -4.18 21.42
CA ARG A 261 -14.44 -4.88 22.36
C ARG A 261 -13.74 -6.12 22.90
N PHE A 262 -13.18 -6.03 24.12
CA PHE A 262 -12.47 -7.18 24.72
C PHE A 262 -13.40 -8.36 25.02
N THR A 263 -13.00 -9.53 24.54
CA THR A 263 -13.67 -10.82 24.76
C THR A 263 -13.27 -11.43 26.12
N ALA A 264 -13.91 -12.54 26.49
CA ALA A 264 -13.54 -13.26 27.71
C ALA A 264 -12.15 -13.89 27.57
N MET A 265 -11.26 -13.59 28.52
CA MET A 265 -9.88 -14.11 28.50
C MET A 265 -9.74 -15.34 29.40
N PRO A 266 -9.11 -16.44 28.94
CA PRO A 266 -8.76 -17.58 29.78
C PRO A 266 -7.82 -17.20 30.92
N ARG A 267 -7.89 -17.92 32.06
CA ARG A 267 -7.02 -17.66 33.22
C ARG A 267 -5.53 -17.64 32.89
N PRO A 268 -4.97 -18.56 32.06
CA PRO A 268 -3.55 -18.48 31.68
C PRO A 268 -3.18 -17.19 30.95
N ALA A 269 -4.03 -16.73 30.03
CA ALA A 269 -3.82 -15.47 29.32
C ALA A 269 -3.85 -14.26 30.26
N ARG A 270 -4.85 -14.18 31.16
CA ARG A 270 -4.91 -13.10 32.16
C ARG A 270 -3.63 -13.03 32.97
N ARG A 271 -3.15 -14.20 33.42
CA ARG A 271 -1.93 -14.36 34.20
C ARG A 271 -0.69 -13.90 33.42
N ALA A 272 -0.58 -14.25 32.15
CA ALA A 272 0.53 -13.82 31.30
C ALA A 272 0.54 -12.30 31.08
N LEU A 273 -0.62 -11.71 30.79
CA LEU A 273 -0.75 -10.26 30.58
C LEU A 273 -0.42 -9.46 31.85
N LEU A 274 -0.93 -9.90 33.01
CA LEU A 274 -0.63 -9.24 34.29
C LEU A 274 0.85 -9.37 34.67
N ALA A 275 1.45 -10.55 34.49
CA ALA A 275 2.89 -10.73 34.71
C ALA A 275 3.73 -9.83 33.80
N ALA A 276 3.33 -9.68 32.54
CA ALA A 276 4.00 -8.82 31.58
C ALA A 276 3.91 -7.33 31.98
N LEU A 277 2.72 -6.85 32.39
CA LEU A 277 2.56 -5.49 32.92
C LEU A 277 3.42 -5.26 34.16
N ASP A 278 3.44 -6.24 35.06
CA ASP A 278 4.19 -6.17 36.30
C ASP A 278 5.70 -6.02 36.03
N GLY A 279 6.24 -6.87 35.15
CA GLY A 279 7.65 -6.82 34.75
C GLY A 279 8.04 -5.51 34.08
N VAL A 280 7.21 -4.99 33.16
CA VAL A 280 7.49 -3.71 32.48
C VAL A 280 7.54 -2.55 33.47
N VAL A 281 6.56 -2.45 34.37
CA VAL A 281 6.48 -1.34 35.34
C VAL A 281 7.52 -1.48 36.45
N ALA A 282 7.88 -2.70 36.83
CA ALA A 282 8.97 -2.96 37.78
C ALA A 282 10.33 -2.52 37.22
N ALA A 283 10.59 -2.79 35.94
CA ALA A 283 11.83 -2.41 35.28
C ALA A 283 11.93 -0.89 35.04
N ASP A 284 10.82 -0.23 34.68
CA ASP A 284 10.77 1.21 34.46
C ASP A 284 9.41 1.80 34.88
N PRO A 285 9.30 2.38 36.08
CA PRO A 285 8.07 3.01 36.55
C PRO A 285 7.58 4.17 35.67
N ALA A 286 8.45 4.80 34.85
CA ALA A 286 8.05 5.89 33.96
C ALA A 286 7.09 5.41 32.85
N LYS A 287 7.05 4.11 32.54
CA LYS A 287 6.10 3.51 31.59
C LYS A 287 4.63 3.69 31.97
N LEU A 288 4.34 3.98 33.24
CA LEU A 288 2.99 4.35 33.66
C LEU A 288 2.46 5.61 32.97
N GLY A 289 3.35 6.49 32.50
CA GLY A 289 2.97 7.70 31.76
C GLY A 289 2.25 7.44 30.43
N ASP A 290 2.37 6.23 29.87
CA ASP A 290 1.73 5.86 28.59
C ASP A 290 0.25 5.48 28.78
N VAL A 291 -0.19 5.22 30.01
CA VAL A 291 -1.53 4.71 30.33
C VAL A 291 -2.61 5.76 30.02
N ALA A 292 -2.35 7.02 30.34
CA ALA A 292 -3.34 8.10 30.23
C ALA A 292 -3.85 8.29 28.80
N ALA A 293 -3.00 8.03 27.79
CA ALA A 293 -3.38 8.14 26.37
C ALA A 293 -4.48 7.15 25.96
N TYR A 294 -4.64 6.04 26.68
CA TYR A 294 -5.61 4.99 26.39
C TYR A 294 -6.48 4.65 27.60
N ARG A 295 -6.76 5.63 28.47
CA ARG A 295 -7.41 5.48 29.77
C ARG A 295 -8.65 4.59 29.75
N GLU A 296 -9.58 4.86 28.84
CA GLU A 296 -10.84 4.10 28.75
C GLU A 296 -10.61 2.65 28.33
N ARG A 297 -9.68 2.41 27.41
CA ARG A 297 -9.34 1.04 26.98
C ARG A 297 -8.70 0.24 28.11
N TRP A 298 -7.85 0.88 28.92
CA TRP A 298 -7.29 0.26 30.12
C TRP A 298 -8.35 -0.10 31.16
N LYS A 299 -9.35 0.77 31.39
CA LYS A 299 -10.48 0.44 32.26
C LYS A 299 -11.22 -0.80 31.76
N ARG A 300 -11.57 -0.85 30.47
CA ARG A 300 -12.24 -2.00 29.85
C ARG A 300 -11.41 -3.28 29.91
N LEU A 301 -10.10 -3.20 29.71
CA LEU A 301 -9.22 -4.35 29.86
C LEU A 301 -9.14 -4.82 31.32
N GLY A 302 -9.13 -3.88 32.28
CA GLY A 302 -9.14 -4.18 33.71
C GLY A 302 -10.36 -4.98 34.15
N GLU A 303 -11.53 -4.70 33.56
CA GLU A 303 -12.77 -5.48 33.76
C GLU A 303 -12.63 -6.96 33.32
N ARG A 304 -11.71 -7.27 32.39
CA ARG A 304 -11.45 -8.64 31.91
C ARG A 304 -10.32 -9.34 32.64
N LEU A 305 -9.31 -8.59 33.09
CA LEU A 305 -8.12 -9.14 33.73
C LEU A 305 -8.29 -9.38 35.24
N HIS A 306 -9.20 -8.64 35.90
CA HIS A 306 -9.44 -8.72 37.34
C HIS A 306 -8.14 -8.63 38.16
N PRO A 307 -7.35 -7.54 38.06
CA PRO A 307 -6.03 -7.43 38.70
C PRO A 307 -6.07 -7.63 40.23
N HIS A 308 -7.20 -7.32 40.88
CA HIS A 308 -7.37 -7.49 42.33
C HIS A 308 -7.39 -8.97 42.79
N GLU A 309 -7.70 -9.91 41.89
CA GLU A 309 -7.63 -11.36 42.17
C GLU A 309 -6.19 -11.89 42.21
N TYR A 310 -5.20 -11.08 41.80
CA TYR A 310 -3.81 -11.48 41.66
C TYR A 310 -2.85 -10.53 42.42
N PRO A 311 -2.85 -10.54 43.77
CA PRO A 311 -2.06 -9.63 44.60
C PRO A 311 -0.54 -9.77 44.40
N ARG A 312 -0.09 -10.88 43.80
CA ARG A 312 1.33 -11.14 43.46
C ARG A 312 1.91 -10.22 42.39
N TRP A 313 1.09 -9.43 41.68
CA TRP A 313 1.52 -8.49 40.64
C TRP A 313 1.13 -7.05 40.99
N PRO A 314 1.74 -6.46 42.02
CA PRO A 314 1.37 -5.14 42.50
C PRO A 314 1.67 -4.02 41.49
N GLN A 315 2.68 -4.17 40.64
CA GLN A 315 3.02 -3.16 39.63
C GLN A 315 2.00 -3.16 38.49
N ALA A 316 1.46 -4.34 38.13
CA ALA A 316 0.34 -4.42 37.20
C ALA A 316 -0.91 -3.69 37.72
N ALA A 317 -1.22 -3.80 39.02
CA ALA A 317 -2.35 -3.09 39.63
C ALA A 317 -2.25 -1.56 39.49
N ARG A 318 -1.02 -1.01 39.56
CA ARG A 318 -0.76 0.44 39.39
C ARG A 318 -1.15 0.95 38.00
N VAL A 319 -1.00 0.14 36.95
CA VAL A 319 -1.46 0.49 35.58
C VAL A 319 -2.95 0.85 35.61
N PHE A 320 -3.76 0.04 36.28
CA PHE A 320 -5.20 0.27 36.38
C PHE A 320 -5.56 1.39 37.35
N ALA A 321 -4.77 1.61 38.40
CA ALA A 321 -4.93 2.76 39.30
C ALA A 321 -4.70 4.09 38.54
N VAL A 322 -3.66 4.17 37.71
CA VAL A 322 -3.43 5.31 36.80
C VAL A 322 -4.59 5.46 35.82
N ALA A 323 -5.07 4.37 35.21
CA ALA A 323 -6.22 4.41 34.31
C ALA A 323 -7.50 4.91 35.01
N ARG A 324 -7.70 4.61 36.30
CA ARG A 324 -8.83 5.14 37.08
C ARG A 324 -8.59 6.56 37.58
N GLY A 325 -7.36 7.07 37.53
CA GLY A 325 -6.98 8.39 38.03
C GLY A 325 -6.71 8.43 39.54
N GLU A 326 -6.55 7.26 40.15
CA GLU A 326 -6.20 7.11 41.58
C GLU A 326 -4.72 7.39 41.83
N GLN A 327 -3.89 7.27 40.79
CA GLN A 327 -2.45 7.56 40.82
C GLN A 327 -2.08 8.48 39.66
N ALA A 328 -1.35 9.56 39.94
CA ALA A 328 -0.81 10.44 38.92
C ALA A 328 0.44 9.83 38.27
N ALA A 329 0.52 9.89 36.93
CA ALA A 329 1.68 9.49 36.15
C ALA A 329 1.75 10.38 34.89
N PRO A 330 2.42 11.55 34.95
CA PRO A 330 2.48 12.46 33.80
C PRO A 330 3.28 11.83 32.66
N SER A 331 2.73 11.88 31.45
CA SER A 331 3.39 11.40 30.24
C SER A 331 4.59 12.28 29.88
N ILE A 332 5.51 11.76 29.06
CA ILE A 332 6.61 12.56 28.50
C ILE A 332 6.04 13.77 27.74
N ALA A 333 5.00 13.57 26.93
CA ALA A 333 4.34 14.65 26.23
C ALA A 333 3.77 15.72 27.18
N GLY A 334 3.09 15.31 28.25
CA GLY A 334 2.57 16.25 29.26
C GLY A 334 3.68 17.04 29.96
N ARG A 335 4.81 16.40 30.27
CA ARG A 335 5.98 17.07 30.84
C ARG A 335 6.61 18.06 29.85
N VAL A 336 6.61 17.75 28.56
CA VAL A 336 7.12 18.64 27.50
C VAL A 336 6.22 19.85 27.32
N GLU A 337 4.89 19.67 27.27
CA GLU A 337 3.96 20.79 27.18
C GLU A 337 4.06 21.71 28.40
N ALA A 338 4.23 21.17 29.60
CA ALA A 338 4.47 21.97 30.80
C ALA A 338 5.75 22.83 30.71
N ARG A 339 6.79 22.33 30.03
CA ARG A 339 8.04 23.08 29.80
C ARG A 339 7.84 24.19 28.77
N PHE A 340 7.16 23.91 27.66
CA PHE A 340 6.79 24.95 26.70
C PHE A 340 5.90 26.04 27.31
N ALA A 341 4.96 25.67 28.19
CA ALA A 341 4.11 26.63 28.90
C ALA A 341 4.89 27.54 29.87
N ALA A 342 6.11 27.16 30.24
CA ALA A 342 7.02 27.93 31.07
C ALA A 342 8.16 28.58 30.26
N ASP A 343 8.04 28.62 28.93
CA ASP A 343 9.06 29.11 27.99
C ASP A 343 10.43 28.42 28.13
N ASP A 344 10.46 27.20 28.69
CA ASP A 344 11.68 26.41 28.94
C ASP A 344 11.93 25.41 27.80
N VAL A 345 12.40 25.92 26.66
CA VAL A 345 12.62 25.11 25.45
C VAL A 345 13.78 24.13 25.62
N ILE A 346 14.87 24.54 26.29
CA ILE A 346 15.99 23.64 26.63
C ILE A 346 15.51 22.51 27.56
N GLY A 347 14.71 22.82 28.59
CA GLY A 347 14.13 21.82 29.48
C GLY A 347 13.20 20.86 28.75
N ALA A 348 12.42 21.35 27.78
CA ALA A 348 11.63 20.49 26.90
C ALA A 348 12.52 19.51 26.09
N ALA A 349 13.61 19.99 25.49
CA ALA A 349 14.57 19.14 24.78
C ALA A 349 15.23 18.10 25.71
N ASN A 350 15.60 18.49 26.93
CA ASN A 350 16.19 17.60 27.92
C ASN A 350 15.23 16.48 28.36
N VAL A 351 13.95 16.78 28.57
CA VAL A 351 12.92 15.76 28.84
C VAL A 351 12.81 14.78 27.67
N LEU A 352 12.90 15.28 26.43
CA LEU A 352 12.79 14.47 25.22
C LEU A 352 14.00 13.55 24.97
N LYS A 353 15.18 13.80 25.58
CA LYS A 353 16.35 12.89 25.46
C LYS A 353 16.06 11.47 25.97
N ALA A 354 15.12 11.32 26.91
CA ALA A 354 14.65 10.01 27.39
C ALA A 354 13.82 9.25 26.34
N SER A 355 13.36 9.93 25.29
CA SER A 355 12.65 9.34 24.16
C SER A 355 13.16 9.95 22.84
N PRO A 356 14.33 9.48 22.33
CA PRO A 356 15.01 10.06 21.17
C PRO A 356 14.11 10.22 19.93
N GLY A 357 13.23 9.25 19.69
CA GLY A 357 12.28 9.33 18.58
C GLY A 357 11.23 10.44 18.73
N MET A 358 10.86 10.83 19.95
CA MET A 358 10.00 12.00 20.18
C MET A 358 10.80 13.29 20.05
N LEU A 359 12.05 13.33 20.53
CA LEU A 359 12.94 14.48 20.32
C LEU A 359 13.04 14.83 18.83
N PHE A 360 13.36 13.85 18.00
CA PHE A 360 13.55 14.03 16.56
C PHE A 360 12.28 14.54 15.86
N ARG A 361 11.10 14.03 16.26
CA ARG A 361 9.80 14.50 15.74
C ARG A 361 9.45 15.92 16.19
N SER A 362 10.02 16.37 17.30
CA SER A 362 9.79 17.70 17.88
C SER A 362 10.84 18.74 17.47
N LEU A 363 11.90 18.38 16.74
CA LEU A 363 12.99 19.29 16.37
C LEU A 363 12.52 20.55 15.65
N ASP A 364 11.59 20.44 14.69
CA ASP A 364 11.03 21.60 14.00
C ASP A 364 10.35 22.58 14.98
N ARG A 365 9.56 22.07 15.94
CA ARG A 365 8.92 22.91 16.96
C ARG A 365 9.95 23.51 17.91
N LEU A 366 10.89 22.71 18.42
CA LEU A 366 11.92 23.15 19.34
C LEU A 366 12.77 24.28 18.72
N LEU A 367 13.26 24.09 17.50
CA LEU A 367 14.12 25.07 16.82
C LEU A 367 13.38 26.37 16.47
N ARG A 368 12.08 26.30 16.14
CA ARG A 368 11.26 27.49 15.89
C ARG A 368 10.91 28.27 17.15
N SER A 369 10.92 27.62 18.31
CA SER A 369 10.62 28.23 19.60
C SER A 369 11.86 28.70 20.35
N ALA A 370 13.06 28.36 19.86
CA ALA A 370 14.33 28.63 20.51
C ALA A 370 14.99 29.91 19.98
N THR A 371 15.70 30.61 20.87
CA THR A 371 16.70 31.63 20.51
C THR A 371 17.92 30.99 19.82
N PRO A 372 18.77 31.77 19.12
CA PRO A 372 19.95 31.22 18.45
C PRO A 372 20.89 30.42 19.37
N ALA A 373 21.13 30.89 20.61
CA ALA A 373 21.95 30.18 21.58
C ALA A 373 21.33 28.84 22.04
N GLU A 374 20.00 28.80 22.15
CA GLU A 374 19.27 27.58 22.52
C GLU A 374 19.21 26.56 21.37
N GLN A 375 19.18 27.04 20.11
CA GLN A 375 19.22 26.17 18.93
C GLN A 375 20.48 25.31 18.90
N ASP A 376 21.64 25.87 19.29
CA ASP A 376 22.88 25.11 19.41
C ASP A 376 22.79 23.98 20.43
N ALA A 377 22.19 24.24 21.59
CA ALA A 377 21.98 23.24 22.63
C ALA A 377 21.01 22.14 22.17
N ILE A 378 19.95 22.49 21.44
CA ILE A 378 18.97 21.54 20.88
C ILE A 378 19.63 20.64 19.83
N LEU A 379 20.45 21.21 18.94
CA LEU A 379 21.18 20.43 17.94
C LEU A 379 22.22 19.50 18.59
N GLY A 380 22.92 19.95 19.63
CA GLY A 380 23.82 19.09 20.41
C GLY A 380 23.08 17.94 21.11
N ALA A 381 21.89 18.20 21.67
CA ALA A 381 21.05 17.15 22.24
C ALA A 381 20.56 16.16 21.17
N ALA A 382 20.26 16.62 19.96
CA ALA A 382 19.90 15.76 18.84
C ALA A 382 21.07 14.86 18.40
N GLU A 383 22.27 15.42 18.34
CA GLU A 383 23.50 14.70 17.98
C GLU A 383 23.82 13.59 18.98
N GLU A 384 23.77 13.89 20.28
CA GLU A 384 24.03 12.93 21.36
C GLU A 384 23.12 11.70 21.29
N VAL A 385 21.85 11.89 20.92
CA VAL A 385 20.88 10.79 20.90
C VAL A 385 20.65 10.17 19.53
N ALA A 386 21.26 10.70 18.46
CA ALA A 386 21.02 10.30 17.08
C ALA A 386 21.14 8.78 16.88
N GLY A 387 22.19 8.17 17.44
CA GLY A 387 22.45 6.73 17.36
C GLY A 387 21.37 5.83 17.99
N ARG A 388 20.47 6.37 18.82
CA ARG A 388 19.37 5.65 19.48
C ARG A 388 18.00 5.86 18.82
N VAL A 389 17.93 6.70 17.80
CA VAL A 389 16.70 6.97 17.05
C VAL A 389 16.52 5.88 15.99
N ALA A 390 15.32 5.35 15.79
CA ALA A 390 15.07 4.41 14.68
C ALA A 390 15.38 5.06 13.31
N GLY A 391 16.05 4.36 12.41
CA GLY A 391 16.54 4.97 11.16
C GLY A 391 15.42 5.52 10.27
N ARG A 392 14.24 4.88 10.28
CA ARG A 392 13.04 5.43 9.63
C ARG A 392 12.64 6.83 10.12
N VAL A 393 12.88 7.13 11.41
CA VAL A 393 12.55 8.43 12.00
C VAL A 393 13.56 9.48 11.57
N VAL A 394 14.85 9.12 11.53
CA VAL A 394 15.90 9.99 10.96
C VAL A 394 15.55 10.38 9.52
N LEU A 395 15.18 9.40 8.68
CA LEU A 395 14.73 9.63 7.31
C LEU A 395 13.44 10.45 7.23
N SER A 396 12.45 10.17 8.10
CA SER A 396 11.19 10.94 8.11
C SER A 396 11.41 12.41 8.47
N VAL A 397 12.31 12.71 9.41
CA VAL A 397 12.69 14.09 9.72
C VAL A 397 13.44 14.71 8.55
N ARG A 398 14.34 13.97 7.89
CA ARG A 398 15.06 14.46 6.72
C ARG A 398 14.12 14.80 5.55
N GLU A 399 13.08 14.00 5.31
CA GLU A 399 12.01 14.29 4.34
C GLU A 399 11.20 15.52 4.74
N HIS A 400 10.87 15.65 6.04
CA HIS A 400 10.19 16.83 6.56
C HIS A 400 10.98 18.11 6.26
N LEU A 401 12.30 18.12 6.46
CA LEU A 401 13.15 19.28 6.16
C LEU A 401 13.20 19.65 4.67
N LEU A 402 13.15 18.65 3.76
CA LEU A 402 13.09 18.92 2.30
C LEU A 402 11.88 19.79 1.93
N ASN A 403 10.76 19.59 2.62
CA ASN A 403 9.53 20.34 2.39
C ASN A 403 9.45 21.63 3.22
N ARG A 404 10.35 21.81 4.20
CA ARG A 404 10.51 23.09 4.93
C ARG A 404 11.39 24.10 4.20
N ALA A 405 12.38 23.63 3.45
CA ALA A 405 13.25 24.48 2.63
C ALA A 405 12.55 25.02 1.36
N ALA A 406 11.36 24.52 1.03
CA ALA A 406 10.55 25.04 -0.08
C ALA A 406 9.88 26.37 0.31
N ALA A 407 9.59 27.21 -0.68
CA ALA A 407 9.04 28.56 -0.48
C ALA A 407 7.79 28.57 0.45
N PRO A 408 7.67 29.57 1.36
CA PRO A 408 6.50 29.76 2.20
C PRO A 408 5.19 29.86 1.41
N GLY A 409 4.06 29.49 2.02
CA GLY A 409 2.72 29.58 1.39
C GLY A 409 2.26 28.32 0.65
N ARG A 410 3.06 27.25 0.65
CA ARG A 410 2.62 25.94 0.15
C ARG A 410 1.66 25.26 1.13
N ALA A 411 0.80 24.41 0.57
CA ALA A 411 -0.08 23.54 1.32
C ALA A 411 0.71 22.37 1.94
N ARG A 412 0.47 22.08 3.21
CA ARG A 412 0.93 20.87 3.89
C ARG A 412 -0.07 19.76 3.65
N VAL A 413 0.43 18.66 3.08
CA VAL A 413 -0.35 17.43 2.97
C VAL A 413 -0.14 16.59 4.22
N PHE A 414 -1.25 16.20 4.84
CA PHE A 414 -1.31 15.18 5.87
C PHE A 414 -2.05 13.99 5.31
N ALA A 415 -1.42 12.83 5.43
CA ALA A 415 -2.03 11.55 5.16
C ALA A 415 -2.13 10.83 6.50
N ASP A 416 -3.33 10.47 6.91
CA ASP A 416 -3.44 9.57 8.05
C ASP A 416 -3.09 8.13 7.66
N ARG A 417 -3.12 7.24 8.65
CA ARG A 417 -2.76 5.82 8.49
C ARG A 417 -3.68 5.05 7.56
N LEU A 418 -4.87 5.56 7.28
CA LEU A 418 -5.85 4.95 6.41
C LEU A 418 -5.84 5.60 5.02
N GLY A 419 -4.90 6.52 4.76
CA GLY A 419 -4.79 7.21 3.48
C GLY A 419 -5.76 8.37 3.33
N ARG A 420 -6.47 8.80 4.39
CA ARG A 420 -7.28 10.03 4.32
C ARG A 420 -6.36 11.23 4.18
N GLY A 421 -6.51 11.92 3.05
CA GLY A 421 -5.75 13.14 2.75
C GLY A 421 -6.42 14.37 3.36
N ARG A 422 -5.64 15.20 4.06
CA ARG A 422 -6.03 16.56 4.46
C ARG A 422 -4.93 17.54 4.07
N ILE A 423 -5.34 18.74 3.70
CA ILE A 423 -4.45 19.82 3.33
C ILE A 423 -4.65 20.98 4.30
N GLU A 424 -3.55 21.60 4.73
CA GLU A 424 -3.59 22.83 5.52
C GLU A 424 -2.58 23.83 4.96
N PRO A 425 -2.85 25.14 4.96
CA PRO A 425 -1.81 26.14 4.67
C PRO A 425 -0.61 26.00 5.61
N ASP A 426 0.63 26.12 5.09
CA ASP A 426 1.80 26.21 5.96
C ASP A 426 1.97 27.62 6.52
N THR A 427 1.51 27.83 7.75
CA THR A 427 1.62 29.10 8.49
C THR A 427 2.80 29.14 9.47
N ARG A 428 3.69 28.13 9.46
CA ARG A 428 4.79 28.06 10.41
C ARG A 428 5.88 29.09 10.08
N PRO A 429 6.46 29.76 11.09
CA PRO A 429 7.64 30.62 10.89
C PRO A 429 8.77 29.88 10.17
N PRO A 430 9.51 30.53 9.25
CA PRO A 430 10.67 29.93 8.60
C PRO A 430 11.76 29.62 9.63
N LEU A 431 12.56 28.59 9.35
CA LEU A 431 13.81 28.35 10.07
C LEU A 431 14.96 29.00 9.28
N ALA A 432 15.99 29.49 9.99
CA ALA A 432 17.17 30.03 9.35
C ALA A 432 17.85 28.96 8.47
N PRO A 433 18.32 29.29 7.25
CA PRO A 433 18.96 28.33 6.35
C PRO A 433 20.10 27.54 7.01
N GLU A 434 20.90 28.20 7.84
CA GLU A 434 22.06 27.62 8.53
C GLU A 434 21.63 26.51 9.51
N VAL A 435 20.49 26.68 10.17
CA VAL A 435 19.92 25.69 11.09
C VAL A 435 19.38 24.48 10.32
N LEU A 436 18.74 24.72 9.18
CA LEU A 436 18.26 23.65 8.30
C LEU A 436 19.43 22.84 7.73
N GLU A 437 20.49 23.51 7.28
CA GLU A 437 21.70 22.89 6.74
C GLU A 437 22.42 22.05 7.79
N ARG A 438 22.62 22.58 9.00
CA ARG A 438 23.28 21.84 10.09
C ARG A 438 22.47 20.62 10.51
N LEU A 439 21.15 20.75 10.65
CA LEU A 439 20.30 19.60 10.98
C LEU A 439 20.27 18.58 9.83
N ALA A 440 20.18 19.02 8.58
CA ALA A 440 20.26 18.12 7.43
C ALA A 440 21.59 17.37 7.40
N GLY A 441 22.71 18.04 7.67
CA GLY A 441 24.05 17.44 7.77
C GLY A 441 24.15 16.38 8.86
N LEU A 442 23.59 16.65 10.05
CA LEU A 442 23.52 15.66 11.15
C LEU A 442 22.75 14.41 10.73
N LEU A 443 21.55 14.59 10.15
CA LEU A 443 20.72 13.46 9.69
C LEU A 443 21.41 12.68 8.58
N ASP A 444 22.06 13.40 7.67
CA ASP A 444 22.77 12.85 6.51
C ASP A 444 24.00 12.03 6.91
N ALA A 445 24.76 12.50 7.91
CA ALA A 445 25.86 11.76 8.51
C ALA A 445 25.38 10.51 9.24
N GLU A 446 24.29 10.62 10.01
CA GLU A 446 23.72 9.49 10.75
C GLU A 446 23.16 8.40 9.82
N VAL A 447 22.52 8.78 8.70
CA VAL A 447 22.10 7.82 7.67
C VAL A 447 23.30 7.12 7.07
N ARG A 448 24.35 7.86 6.67
CA ARG A 448 25.58 7.28 6.09
C ARG A 448 26.26 6.30 7.06
N ARG A 449 26.29 6.62 8.35
CA ARG A 449 26.88 5.77 9.40
C ARG A 449 26.18 4.40 9.51
N ARG A 450 24.89 4.32 9.20
CA ARG A 450 24.08 3.10 9.33
C ARG A 450 23.98 2.28 8.06
N LEU A 451 24.23 2.89 6.89
CA LEU A 451 24.16 2.19 5.63
C LEU A 451 25.33 1.17 5.53
N PRO A 452 25.08 -0.04 4.99
CA PRO A 452 26.13 -1.03 4.84
C PRO A 452 27.14 -0.58 3.80
N ALA A 453 28.40 -0.99 3.97
CA ALA A 453 29.40 -0.86 2.92
C ALA A 453 29.00 -1.74 1.72
N VAL A 454 29.05 -1.16 0.52
CA VAL A 454 28.74 -1.86 -0.74
C VAL A 454 29.93 -1.71 -1.68
N GLU A 455 30.53 -2.83 -2.07
CA GLU A 455 31.64 -2.82 -3.02
C GLU A 455 31.14 -2.58 -4.45
N HIS A 456 30.21 -3.41 -4.93
CA HIS A 456 29.62 -3.29 -6.26
C HIS A 456 28.10 -3.16 -6.19
N LEU A 457 27.60 -1.98 -6.56
CA LEU A 457 26.18 -1.67 -6.70
C LEU A 457 25.76 -1.76 -8.17
N VAL A 458 24.75 -2.58 -8.46
CA VAL A 458 24.03 -2.57 -9.74
C VAL A 458 22.67 -1.93 -9.50
N VAL A 459 22.37 -0.84 -10.21
CA VAL A 459 21.14 -0.06 -9.99
C VAL A 459 20.37 0.16 -11.29
N ASP A 460 19.09 -0.19 -11.26
CA ASP A 460 18.11 0.15 -12.29
C ASP A 460 17.69 1.62 -12.15
N PRO A 461 17.92 2.47 -13.16
CA PRO A 461 17.47 3.86 -13.12
C PRO A 461 15.97 4.02 -12.88
N ALA A 462 15.15 3.06 -13.33
CA ALA A 462 13.70 3.13 -13.26
C ALA A 462 13.18 3.15 -11.81
N VAL A 463 13.98 2.70 -10.84
CA VAL A 463 13.58 2.70 -9.41
C VAL A 463 14.13 3.86 -8.61
N LEU A 464 15.00 4.72 -9.17
CA LEU A 464 15.66 5.78 -8.39
C LEU A 464 14.67 6.80 -7.82
N ASP A 465 13.54 7.03 -8.49
CA ASP A 465 12.50 7.96 -8.05
C ASP A 465 11.35 7.26 -7.29
N VAL A 466 11.54 5.99 -6.90
CA VAL A 466 10.65 5.27 -5.96
C VAL A 466 10.88 5.82 -4.55
N ALA A 467 9.80 6.21 -3.89
CA ALA A 467 9.83 6.75 -2.53
C ALA A 467 10.22 5.68 -1.51
N LEU A 468 10.93 6.09 -0.46
CA LEU A 468 11.28 5.20 0.64
C LEU A 468 10.00 4.82 1.42
N PRO A 469 9.82 3.55 1.81
CA PRO A 469 8.63 3.10 2.55
C PRO A 469 8.67 3.49 4.04
N LEU A 470 8.83 4.78 4.35
CA LEU A 470 9.02 5.29 5.73
C LEU A 470 7.76 5.13 6.60
N SER A 471 6.60 5.03 5.96
CA SER A 471 5.32 4.67 6.56
C SER A 471 4.76 3.42 5.90
N GLY A 472 4.58 2.36 6.67
CA GLY A 472 4.07 1.07 6.19
C GLY A 472 2.71 1.06 5.50
N LYS A 473 1.94 2.13 5.69
CA LYS A 473 0.53 2.23 5.29
C LYS A 473 0.30 3.25 4.18
N ALA A 474 1.38 3.68 3.52
CA ALA A 474 1.33 4.61 2.40
C ALA A 474 1.44 3.91 1.03
N ALA A 475 1.66 2.59 1.00
CA ALA A 475 1.49 1.78 -0.20
C ALA A 475 0.10 1.14 -0.13
N GLY A 476 -0.68 1.23 -1.21
CA GLY A 476 -1.83 0.33 -1.35
C GLY A 476 -1.36 -1.14 -1.38
N THR A 477 -2.29 -2.06 -1.26
CA THR A 477 -2.03 -3.49 -1.48
C THR A 477 -2.19 -3.82 -2.96
N GLY A 478 -1.42 -4.78 -3.49
CA GLY A 478 -1.59 -5.27 -4.86
C GLY A 478 -0.33 -5.29 -5.73
N PHE A 479 -0.50 -5.68 -6.99
CA PHE A 479 0.57 -5.85 -7.97
C PHE A 479 1.08 -4.51 -8.51
N GLY A 480 2.39 -4.34 -8.60
CA GLY A 480 3.00 -3.11 -9.13
C GLY A 480 2.77 -1.86 -8.27
N VAL A 481 2.27 -2.03 -7.04
CA VAL A 481 2.01 -0.92 -6.12
C VAL A 481 3.31 -0.47 -5.45
N LEU A 482 3.52 0.85 -5.42
CA LEU A 482 4.69 1.50 -4.85
C LEU A 482 4.31 2.40 -3.67
N PRO A 483 5.25 2.74 -2.77
CA PRO A 483 5.01 3.70 -1.71
C PRO A 483 4.53 5.05 -2.25
N ARG A 484 3.58 5.69 -1.56
CA ARG A 484 3.12 7.05 -1.88
C ARG A 484 4.28 8.00 -2.15
N GLY A 485 4.13 8.80 -3.20
CA GLY A 485 5.14 9.74 -3.65
C GLY A 485 6.17 9.14 -4.61
N SER A 486 6.19 7.81 -4.78
CA SER A 486 7.00 7.16 -5.82
C SER A 486 6.59 7.67 -7.18
N VAL A 487 7.58 7.84 -8.07
CA VAL A 487 7.38 8.24 -9.45
C VAL A 487 8.01 7.21 -10.37
N THR A 488 7.26 6.74 -11.37
CA THR A 488 7.78 5.85 -12.42
C THR A 488 7.49 6.43 -13.81
N PRO A 489 8.33 6.13 -14.82
CA PRO A 489 7.99 6.42 -16.21
C PRO A 489 6.71 5.67 -16.62
N VAL A 490 6.01 6.23 -17.61
CA VAL A 490 4.84 5.65 -18.26
C VAL A 490 5.16 5.55 -19.75
N ASP A 491 5.49 4.33 -20.19
CA ASP A 491 5.90 4.03 -21.55
C ASP A 491 4.75 3.32 -22.29
N GLY A 492 4.29 3.90 -23.39
CA GLY A 492 3.18 3.40 -24.19
C GLY A 492 2.39 4.54 -24.84
N ASP A 493 1.51 4.20 -25.77
CA ASP A 493 0.69 5.18 -26.49
C ASP A 493 -0.73 5.29 -25.90
N LEU A 494 -1.25 4.17 -25.38
CA LEU A 494 -2.56 4.04 -24.78
C LEU A 494 -2.44 3.75 -23.29
N LEU A 495 -3.04 4.63 -22.48
CA LEU A 495 -3.23 4.44 -21.06
C LEU A 495 -4.68 4.01 -20.81
N ARG A 496 -4.87 2.80 -20.28
CA ARG A 496 -6.19 2.29 -19.92
C ARG A 496 -6.31 2.15 -18.40
N PHE A 497 -7.27 2.84 -17.81
CA PHE A 497 -7.67 2.60 -16.43
C PHE A 497 -8.71 1.49 -16.37
N PHE A 498 -8.74 0.77 -15.26
CA PHE A 498 -9.82 -0.17 -14.97
C PHE A 498 -10.18 -0.14 -13.49
N VAL A 499 -11.45 -0.36 -13.20
CA VAL A 499 -11.96 -0.67 -11.86
C VAL A 499 -12.78 -1.95 -11.94
N HIS A 500 -12.73 -2.73 -10.88
CA HIS A 500 -13.66 -3.82 -10.65
C HIS A 500 -14.19 -3.73 -9.22
N TRP A 501 -15.46 -4.07 -9.04
CA TRP A 501 -16.05 -4.25 -7.73
C TRP A 501 -17.10 -5.35 -7.77
N ARG A 502 -17.34 -5.97 -6.61
CA ARG A 502 -18.40 -6.94 -6.39
C ARG A 502 -19.12 -6.62 -5.10
N GLN A 503 -20.41 -6.39 -5.20
CA GLN A 503 -21.25 -6.10 -4.04
C GLN A 503 -21.32 -7.31 -3.09
N ARG A 504 -21.52 -7.04 -1.81
CA ARG A 504 -21.63 -8.05 -0.76
C ARG A 504 -23.09 -8.31 -0.39
N GLU A 505 -23.81 -7.26 -0.03
CA GLU A 505 -25.15 -7.29 0.53
C GLU A 505 -26.09 -6.23 -0.10
N ARG A 506 -25.59 -5.03 -0.39
CA ARG A 506 -26.38 -3.94 -1.00
C ARG A 506 -25.95 -3.67 -2.43
N ASP A 507 -26.91 -3.31 -3.29
CA ASP A 507 -26.59 -2.79 -4.62
C ASP A 507 -25.59 -1.63 -4.49
N THR A 508 -24.54 -1.71 -5.29
CA THR A 508 -23.36 -0.85 -5.14
C THR A 508 -22.86 -0.45 -6.50
N ASP A 509 -22.65 0.85 -6.64
CA ASP A 509 -22.33 1.52 -7.88
C ASP A 509 -21.04 2.32 -7.70
N PHE A 510 -19.98 1.84 -8.36
CA PHE A 510 -18.66 2.48 -8.37
C PHE A 510 -18.40 3.07 -9.74
N ASP A 511 -18.25 4.39 -9.78
CA ASP A 511 -17.94 5.12 -11.01
C ASP A 511 -16.43 5.27 -11.20
N LEU A 512 -15.93 4.85 -12.36
CA LEU A 512 -14.61 5.26 -12.83
C LEU A 512 -14.67 6.65 -13.47
N SER A 513 -13.67 7.47 -13.18
CA SER A 513 -13.54 8.79 -13.82
C SER A 513 -12.09 9.16 -14.02
N ALA A 514 -11.83 10.02 -15.01
CA ALA A 514 -10.50 10.58 -15.26
C ALA A 514 -10.61 12.09 -15.44
N LEU A 515 -9.96 12.85 -14.56
CA LEU A 515 -9.93 14.31 -14.60
C LEU A 515 -8.63 14.81 -15.24
N THR A 516 -8.70 15.77 -16.17
CA THR A 516 -7.51 16.45 -16.70
C THR A 516 -7.35 17.86 -16.15
N LEU A 517 -6.11 18.20 -15.78
CA LEU A 517 -5.77 19.49 -15.17
C LEU A 517 -4.65 20.19 -15.94
N ASN A 518 -4.76 21.52 -16.08
CA ASN A 518 -3.68 22.34 -16.64
C ASN A 518 -2.53 22.58 -15.65
N GLU A 519 -1.51 23.35 -16.06
CA GLU A 519 -0.32 23.67 -15.26
C GLU A 519 -0.65 24.42 -13.95
N ARG A 520 -1.82 25.06 -13.88
CA ARG A 520 -2.34 25.75 -12.69
C ARG A 520 -3.26 24.87 -11.85
N TYR A 521 -3.38 23.59 -12.19
CA TYR A 521 -4.27 22.61 -11.57
C TYR A 521 -5.77 22.95 -11.72
N HIS A 522 -6.14 23.76 -12.70
CA HIS A 522 -7.55 23.98 -13.02
C HIS A 522 -8.07 22.83 -13.88
N SER A 523 -9.25 22.33 -13.51
CA SER A 523 -9.99 21.31 -14.27
C SER A 523 -10.35 21.83 -15.66
N MET A 524 -9.90 21.13 -16.70
CA MET A 524 -10.21 21.48 -18.09
C MET A 524 -11.31 20.56 -18.67
N ALA A 525 -11.17 19.25 -18.48
CA ALA A 525 -12.07 18.23 -19.01
C ALA A 525 -12.07 16.96 -18.13
N TRP A 526 -13.04 16.08 -18.34
CA TRP A 526 -13.09 14.78 -17.66
C TRP A 526 -13.78 13.72 -18.51
N LEU A 527 -13.52 12.46 -18.17
CA LEU A 527 -14.27 11.28 -18.62
C LEU A 527 -14.98 10.66 -17.42
N SER A 528 -16.24 10.28 -17.59
CA SER A 528 -17.10 9.64 -16.59
C SER A 528 -18.35 9.08 -17.27
N TYR A 529 -19.23 8.42 -16.53
CA TYR A 529 -20.53 7.97 -17.02
C TYR A 529 -21.39 9.10 -17.64
N THR A 530 -21.22 10.34 -17.18
CA THR A 530 -21.86 11.56 -17.70
C THR A 530 -21.18 12.18 -18.93
N GLN A 531 -19.99 11.70 -19.28
CA GLN A 531 -19.22 12.18 -20.42
C GLN A 531 -18.34 11.03 -20.95
N LEU A 532 -18.94 10.16 -21.77
CA LEU A 532 -18.33 8.92 -22.24
C LEU A 532 -17.19 9.13 -23.23
N THR A 533 -17.18 10.25 -23.95
CA THR A 533 -16.09 10.61 -24.87
C THR A 533 -15.67 12.05 -24.65
N MET A 534 -14.37 12.27 -24.44
CA MET A 534 -13.74 13.59 -24.27
C MET A 534 -12.22 13.40 -24.26
N VAL A 535 -11.46 14.48 -24.52
CA VAL A 535 -9.98 14.47 -24.43
C VAL A 535 -9.32 13.36 -25.27
N SER A 536 -9.95 13.00 -26.40
CA SER A 536 -9.52 11.85 -27.23
C SER A 536 -9.41 10.52 -26.45
N GLY A 537 -10.32 10.34 -25.50
CA GLY A 537 -10.48 9.12 -24.73
C GLY A 537 -11.94 8.67 -24.68
N GLU A 538 -12.12 7.44 -24.24
CA GLU A 538 -13.38 6.71 -24.28
C GLU A 538 -13.63 6.01 -22.94
N HIS A 539 -14.86 6.10 -22.43
CA HIS A 539 -15.35 5.36 -21.27
C HIS A 539 -16.11 4.12 -21.71
N SER A 540 -16.00 3.01 -20.98
CA SER A 540 -16.65 1.75 -21.34
C SER A 540 -18.15 1.69 -21.06
N GLY A 541 -18.79 2.81 -20.73
CA GLY A 541 -20.17 2.89 -20.22
C GLY A 541 -20.29 2.77 -18.71
N ASP A 542 -21.54 2.83 -18.23
CA ASP A 542 -21.96 3.00 -16.83
C ASP A 542 -22.66 1.73 -16.33
N ILE A 543 -22.01 0.92 -15.50
CA ILE A 543 -22.61 -0.31 -14.96
C ILE A 543 -22.92 -0.10 -13.49
N THR A 544 -24.19 -0.25 -13.11
CA THR A 544 -24.67 0.12 -11.78
C THR A 544 -24.99 -1.08 -10.89
N GLU A 545 -25.09 -2.28 -11.48
CA GLU A 545 -25.34 -3.55 -10.76
C GLU A 545 -24.10 -4.46 -10.83
N ALA A 546 -23.67 -4.99 -9.67
CA ALA A 546 -22.45 -5.82 -9.58
C ALA A 546 -22.59 -7.07 -8.67
N PRO A 547 -23.68 -7.88 -8.74
CA PRO A 547 -23.87 -9.07 -7.90
C PRO A 547 -22.77 -10.13 -8.10
N ASP A 548 -22.40 -10.37 -9.35
CA ASP A 548 -21.30 -11.24 -9.76
C ASP A 548 -20.02 -10.46 -10.07
N GLY A 549 -20.07 -9.14 -9.85
CA GLY A 549 -19.02 -8.18 -10.10
C GLY A 549 -19.21 -7.41 -11.40
N ALA A 550 -18.72 -6.18 -11.43
CA ALA A 550 -18.77 -5.28 -12.57
C ALA A 550 -17.40 -4.69 -12.87
N SER A 551 -17.20 -4.19 -14.08
CA SER A 551 -15.96 -3.51 -14.46
C SER A 551 -16.22 -2.34 -15.38
N GLU A 552 -15.43 -1.29 -15.17
CA GLU A 552 -15.38 -0.13 -16.04
C GLU A 552 -13.95 0.19 -16.44
N PHE A 553 -13.82 0.81 -17.61
CA PHE A 553 -12.56 1.14 -18.24
C PHE A 553 -12.60 2.56 -18.82
N ILE A 554 -11.46 3.22 -18.77
CA ILE A 554 -11.23 4.50 -19.45
C ILE A 554 -9.98 4.37 -20.31
N ASP A 555 -10.10 4.67 -21.60
CA ASP A 555 -9.00 4.77 -22.55
C ASP A 555 -8.57 6.20 -22.77
N LEU A 556 -7.26 6.42 -22.78
CA LEU A 556 -6.64 7.71 -23.05
C LEU A 556 -5.44 7.53 -23.98
N ARG A 557 -5.50 8.16 -25.16
CA ARG A 557 -4.37 8.24 -26.10
C ARG A 557 -3.43 9.34 -25.65
N LEU A 558 -2.31 8.96 -25.03
CA LEU A 558 -1.40 9.89 -24.33
C LEU A 558 -0.82 10.99 -25.22
N ALA A 559 -0.64 10.72 -26.52
CA ALA A 559 -0.18 11.70 -27.50
C ALA A 559 -1.21 12.80 -27.82
N GLN A 560 -2.49 12.54 -27.55
CA GLN A 560 -3.60 13.46 -27.85
C GLN A 560 -4.03 14.28 -26.62
N VAL A 561 -3.67 13.86 -25.41
CA VAL A 561 -3.94 14.59 -24.18
C VAL A 561 -3.09 15.85 -24.11
N ARG A 562 -3.74 17.03 -24.12
CA ARG A 562 -3.05 18.33 -24.11
C ARG A 562 -2.64 18.77 -22.72
N GLU A 563 -3.42 18.41 -21.73
CA GLU A 563 -3.21 18.76 -20.34
C GLU A 563 -2.00 17.98 -19.76
N PRO A 564 -1.19 18.61 -18.88
CA PRO A 564 -0.05 17.96 -18.26
C PRO A 564 -0.42 16.96 -17.16
N PHE A 565 -1.67 16.91 -16.70
CA PHE A 565 -2.08 16.04 -15.61
C PHE A 565 -3.35 15.23 -15.94
N ILE A 566 -3.34 13.94 -15.61
CA ILE A 566 -4.49 13.04 -15.67
C ILE A 566 -4.65 12.38 -14.29
N VAL A 567 -5.84 12.48 -13.72
CA VAL A 567 -6.14 12.01 -12.36
C VAL A 567 -7.29 11.00 -12.43
N PRO A 568 -7.01 9.69 -12.44
CA PRO A 568 -8.05 8.68 -12.28
C PRO A 568 -8.63 8.73 -10.88
N GLN A 569 -9.94 8.57 -10.78
CA GLN A 569 -10.67 8.52 -9.51
C GLN A 569 -11.75 7.45 -9.60
N VAL A 570 -11.93 6.72 -8.50
CA VAL A 570 -13.06 5.81 -8.33
C VAL A 570 -14.00 6.44 -7.30
N ASN A 571 -15.23 6.71 -7.67
CA ASN A 571 -16.24 7.30 -6.80
C ASN A 571 -17.25 6.24 -6.39
N ILE A 572 -17.62 6.21 -5.12
CA ILE A 572 -18.77 5.43 -4.68
C ILE A 572 -20.00 6.29 -4.96
N TYR A 573 -20.66 6.03 -6.09
CA TYR A 573 -21.88 6.71 -6.45
C TYR A 573 -22.96 6.38 -5.40
N ASP A 574 -23.22 5.10 -5.18
CA ASP A 574 -24.11 4.64 -4.11
C ASP A 574 -23.69 3.25 -3.58
N GLY A 575 -24.25 2.87 -2.43
CA GLY A 575 -24.09 1.52 -1.88
C GLY A 575 -22.98 1.38 -0.84
N GLU A 576 -22.24 0.28 -0.96
CA GLU A 576 -21.22 -0.19 -0.02
C GLU A 576 -19.91 0.60 -0.10
N GLY A 577 -19.24 0.76 1.04
CA GLY A 577 -17.90 1.34 1.11
C GLY A 577 -16.82 0.42 0.52
N PHE A 578 -15.64 0.98 0.21
CA PHE A 578 -14.46 0.20 -0.24
C PHE A 578 -14.05 -0.94 0.73
N GLU A 579 -14.29 -0.76 2.03
CA GLU A 579 -14.01 -1.76 3.07
C GLU A 579 -15.18 -2.75 3.27
N GLU A 580 -16.37 -2.45 2.74
CA GLU A 580 -17.60 -3.22 2.93
C GLU A 580 -17.85 -4.21 1.77
N VAL A 581 -17.59 -3.77 0.53
CA VAL A 581 -17.75 -4.58 -0.68
C VAL A 581 -16.96 -5.89 -0.59
N ARG A 582 -17.46 -6.95 -1.21
CA ARG A 582 -16.81 -8.26 -1.19
C ARG A 582 -15.42 -8.17 -1.84
N GLU A 583 -15.33 -7.48 -2.97
CA GLU A 583 -14.08 -7.26 -3.69
C GLU A 583 -14.13 -5.90 -4.36
N SER A 584 -13.01 -5.18 -4.36
CA SER A 584 -12.82 -4.04 -5.25
C SER A 584 -11.35 -3.73 -5.47
N PHE A 585 -10.99 -3.42 -6.71
CA PHE A 585 -9.65 -3.02 -7.09
C PHE A 585 -9.66 -2.04 -8.27
N PHE A 586 -8.60 -1.26 -8.35
CA PHE A 586 -8.31 -0.34 -9.44
C PHE A 586 -6.95 -0.69 -10.04
N GLY A 587 -6.77 -0.48 -11.33
CA GLY A 587 -5.46 -0.58 -11.94
C GLY A 587 -5.33 0.19 -13.24
N PHE A 588 -4.15 0.08 -13.84
CA PHE A 588 -3.90 0.60 -15.18
C PHE A 588 -3.07 -0.34 -16.04
N MET A 589 -3.37 -0.31 -17.33
CA MET A 589 -2.69 -1.02 -18.41
C MET A 589 -1.99 -0.01 -19.33
N LEU A 590 -0.89 -0.45 -19.94
CA LEU A 590 -0.22 0.29 -21.03
C LEU A 590 -0.17 -0.57 -22.27
N ARG A 591 -0.53 0.03 -23.41
CA ARG A 591 -0.49 -0.61 -24.73
C ARG A 591 0.13 0.33 -25.76
N GLY A 592 0.74 -0.24 -26.80
CA GLY A 592 1.14 0.48 -28.01
C GLY A 592 -0.08 0.77 -28.90
N ALA A 593 0.06 1.76 -29.79
CA ALA A 593 -1.05 2.25 -30.62
C ALA A 593 -1.68 1.17 -31.52
N GLU A 594 -0.86 0.22 -31.98
CA GLU A 594 -1.28 -0.89 -32.86
C GLU A 594 -1.75 -2.13 -32.10
N GLN A 595 -1.57 -2.18 -30.77
CA GLN A 595 -1.96 -3.33 -29.97
C GLN A 595 -3.49 -3.38 -29.83
N GLN A 596 -4.11 -4.26 -30.62
CA GLN A 596 -5.49 -4.72 -30.43
C GLN A 596 -5.61 -5.55 -29.14
N GLY A 597 -6.79 -6.13 -28.89
CA GLY A 597 -7.00 -7.03 -27.76
C GLY A 597 -8.32 -6.75 -27.06
N ARG A 598 -8.58 -7.54 -26.03
CA ARG A 598 -9.77 -7.42 -25.19
C ARG A 598 -9.73 -6.15 -24.34
N PRO A 599 -10.86 -5.70 -23.77
CA PRO A 599 -10.92 -4.61 -22.81
C PRO A 599 -9.91 -4.77 -21.67
N PHE A 600 -9.89 -5.96 -21.06
CA PHE A 600 -8.89 -6.34 -20.09
C PHE A 600 -7.86 -7.30 -20.69
N GLU A 601 -6.58 -6.95 -20.60
CA GLU A 601 -5.47 -7.83 -21.01
C GLU A 601 -4.44 -7.91 -19.89
N ALA A 602 -4.47 -9.01 -19.14
CA ALA A 602 -3.67 -9.24 -17.94
C ALA A 602 -2.17 -8.94 -18.14
N ARG A 603 -1.57 -9.37 -19.27
CA ARG A 603 -0.15 -9.11 -19.57
C ARG A 603 0.22 -7.63 -19.75
N THR A 604 -0.78 -6.77 -19.99
CA THR A 604 -0.59 -5.32 -20.16
C THR A 604 -0.79 -4.54 -18.87
N VAL A 605 -1.25 -5.21 -17.80
CA VAL A 605 -1.40 -4.62 -16.46
C VAL A 605 -0.02 -4.20 -15.94
N ARG A 606 0.08 -2.92 -15.57
CA ARG A 606 1.30 -2.37 -14.95
C ARG A 606 1.16 -2.27 -13.44
N MET A 607 -0.07 -2.06 -12.98
CA MET A 607 -0.40 -1.99 -11.58
C MET A 607 -1.88 -2.33 -11.36
N LYS A 608 -2.14 -3.05 -10.27
CA LYS A 608 -3.46 -3.31 -9.67
C LYS A 608 -3.33 -3.04 -8.18
N SER A 609 -4.15 -2.16 -7.61
CA SER A 609 -4.31 -2.04 -6.16
C SER A 609 -5.71 -2.38 -5.71
N ASP A 610 -5.81 -3.05 -4.58
CA ASP A 610 -7.09 -3.19 -3.91
C ASP A 610 -7.55 -1.82 -3.38
N LEU A 611 -8.86 -1.61 -3.41
CA LEU A 611 -9.49 -0.43 -2.85
C LEU A 611 -10.06 -0.81 -1.49
N ARG A 612 -9.29 -0.56 -0.42
CA ARG A 612 -9.62 -0.91 0.97
C ARG A 612 -9.34 0.26 1.92
N GLY A 613 -9.97 1.40 1.71
CA GLY A 613 -9.72 2.57 2.56
C GLY A 613 -10.95 3.40 2.88
N PRO A 614 -10.85 4.27 3.90
CA PRO A 614 -11.97 5.01 4.44
C PRO A 614 -12.28 6.22 3.58
N GLY A 615 -13.44 6.20 2.96
CA GLY A 615 -13.89 7.31 2.14
C GLY A 615 -14.87 6.84 1.10
N ARG A 616 -15.26 7.78 0.24
CA ARG A 616 -16.19 7.57 -0.86
C ARG A 616 -15.60 7.96 -2.22
N VAL A 617 -14.36 8.44 -2.23
CA VAL A 617 -13.60 8.74 -3.46
C VAL A 617 -12.18 8.25 -3.28
N ALA A 618 -11.70 7.37 -4.15
CA ALA A 618 -10.33 6.90 -4.17
C ALA A 618 -9.52 7.66 -5.24
N LEU A 619 -8.32 8.08 -4.88
CA LEU A 619 -7.31 8.69 -5.75
C LEU A 619 -6.05 7.82 -5.72
N PRO A 620 -5.95 6.82 -6.59
CA PRO A 620 -4.83 5.88 -6.57
C PRO A 620 -3.52 6.53 -7.04
N LEU A 621 -3.59 7.26 -8.15
CA LEU A 621 -2.44 7.76 -8.92
C LEU A 621 -2.73 9.15 -9.49
N ILE A 622 -1.66 9.81 -9.92
CA ILE A 622 -1.71 10.88 -10.90
C ILE A 622 -0.69 10.62 -11.99
N PHE A 623 -1.07 10.86 -13.24
CA PHE A 623 -0.17 10.85 -14.37
C PHE A 623 0.19 12.30 -14.70
N MET A 624 1.48 12.56 -14.86
CA MET A 624 2.01 13.89 -15.10
C MET A 624 3.00 13.87 -16.26
N ARG A 625 2.87 14.85 -17.16
CA ARG A 625 3.81 15.07 -18.25
C ARG A 625 4.94 15.96 -17.75
N GLY A 626 6.16 15.45 -17.80
CA GLY A 626 7.36 16.21 -17.42
C GLY A 626 7.73 17.26 -18.46
N ASP A 627 8.68 18.12 -18.10
CA ASP A 627 9.25 19.13 -19.02
C ASP A 627 9.95 18.49 -20.22
N ASP A 628 10.36 17.21 -20.10
CA ASP A 628 10.92 16.38 -21.16
C ASP A 628 9.85 15.78 -22.10
N GLY A 629 8.58 16.15 -21.91
CA GLY A 629 7.43 15.66 -22.68
C GLY A 629 7.01 14.23 -22.32
N ARG A 630 7.72 13.53 -21.42
CA ARG A 630 7.43 12.14 -21.07
C ARG A 630 6.41 12.05 -19.95
N TRP A 631 5.54 11.05 -20.03
CA TRP A 631 4.56 10.74 -19.00
C TRP A 631 5.19 9.99 -17.82
N ARG A 632 4.73 10.31 -16.62
CA ARG A 632 5.15 9.67 -15.37
C ARG A 632 3.93 9.45 -14.48
N ALA A 633 3.90 8.33 -13.76
CA ALA A 633 2.88 8.06 -12.75
C ALA A 633 3.43 8.38 -11.36
N LYS A 634 2.65 9.06 -10.51
CA LYS A 634 2.96 9.32 -9.10
C LYS A 634 1.91 8.66 -8.20
N TRP A 635 2.39 7.87 -7.24
CA TRP A 635 1.55 7.11 -6.32
C TRP A 635 0.93 8.01 -5.25
N LEU A 636 -0.40 7.96 -5.12
CA LEU A 636 -1.17 8.75 -4.15
C LEU A 636 -1.79 7.85 -3.08
N HIS A 637 -2.57 6.83 -3.48
CA HIS A 637 -3.37 5.97 -2.60
C HIS A 637 -4.12 6.74 -1.52
N MET A 638 -4.86 7.77 -1.92
CA MET A 638 -5.63 8.61 -1.00
C MET A 638 -7.11 8.31 -1.10
N PHE A 639 -7.79 8.41 0.04
CA PHE A 639 -9.24 8.31 0.12
C PHE A 639 -9.81 9.63 0.64
N LEU A 640 -10.76 10.19 -0.09
CA LEU A 640 -11.50 11.39 0.33
C LEU A 640 -12.80 10.97 1.00
N LYS A 641 -13.23 11.77 1.98
CA LYS A 641 -14.48 11.51 2.71
C LYS A 641 -15.67 11.37 1.77
N GLY A 642 -15.78 12.26 0.78
CA GLY A 642 -16.93 12.36 -0.12
C GLY A 642 -18.25 12.63 0.62
N GLU A 643 -19.33 12.59 -0.14
CA GLU A 643 -20.71 12.61 0.33
C GLU A 643 -21.21 11.18 0.60
N ALA A 644 -22.34 11.06 1.28
CA ALA A 644 -22.93 9.75 1.59
C ALA A 644 -23.36 8.97 0.33
N MET A 645 -23.85 9.68 -0.69
CA MET A 645 -24.30 9.16 -1.98
C MET A 645 -24.02 10.20 -3.06
N PHE A 646 -24.13 9.81 -4.32
CA PHE A 646 -23.99 10.63 -5.52
C PHE A 646 -22.62 11.29 -5.66
N ASN A 647 -21.54 10.60 -5.26
CA ASN A 647 -20.18 11.11 -5.43
C ASN A 647 -19.81 11.09 -6.91
N ARG A 648 -19.45 12.25 -7.46
CA ARG A 648 -19.11 12.39 -8.88
C ARG A 648 -17.96 13.35 -9.10
N VAL A 649 -17.23 13.16 -10.20
CA VAL A 649 -16.06 13.99 -10.55
C VAL A 649 -16.39 15.49 -10.65
N GLU A 650 -17.59 15.84 -11.12
CA GLU A 650 -18.05 17.21 -11.28
C GLU A 650 -18.16 17.95 -9.94
N THR A 651 -18.52 17.21 -8.89
CA THR A 651 -18.72 17.74 -7.54
C THR A 651 -17.41 17.83 -6.77
N ASN A 652 -16.48 16.90 -6.98
CA ASN A 652 -15.23 16.82 -6.22
C ASN A 652 -14.01 17.45 -6.92
N ARG A 653 -14.12 17.89 -8.18
CA ARG A 653 -12.99 18.44 -8.97
C ARG A 653 -12.14 19.50 -8.26
N LEU A 654 -12.74 20.39 -7.47
CA LEU A 654 -12.00 21.44 -6.76
C LEU A 654 -11.19 20.89 -5.60
N THR A 655 -11.77 19.98 -4.82
CA THR A 655 -11.08 19.34 -3.69
C THR A 655 -10.00 18.40 -4.19
N THR A 656 -10.26 17.64 -5.26
CA THR A 656 -9.27 16.82 -5.96
C THR A 656 -8.12 17.68 -6.50
N ALA A 657 -8.39 18.77 -7.21
CA ALA A 657 -7.36 19.66 -7.75
C ALA A 657 -6.44 20.25 -6.66
N ALA A 658 -7.02 20.72 -5.54
CA ALA A 658 -6.25 21.24 -4.43
C ALA A 658 -5.33 20.17 -3.81
N LEU A 659 -5.83 18.94 -3.64
CA LEU A 659 -5.06 17.82 -3.11
C LEU A 659 -3.95 17.38 -4.05
N VAL A 660 -4.28 17.21 -5.32
CA VAL A 660 -3.34 16.86 -6.37
C VAL A 660 -2.19 17.86 -6.39
N ARG A 661 -2.48 19.17 -6.40
CA ARG A 661 -1.46 20.21 -6.35
C ARG A 661 -0.54 20.03 -5.16
N ALA A 662 -1.11 19.90 -3.97
CA ALA A 662 -0.34 19.77 -2.74
C ALA A 662 0.53 18.50 -2.72
N VAL A 663 0.07 17.40 -3.32
CA VAL A 663 0.82 16.14 -3.38
C VAL A 663 1.88 16.15 -4.48
N VAL A 664 1.59 16.71 -5.65
CA VAL A 664 2.56 16.86 -6.75
C VAL A 664 3.73 17.73 -6.29
N GLU A 665 3.44 18.86 -5.65
CA GLU A 665 4.46 19.79 -5.14
C GLU A 665 5.24 19.25 -3.92
N ARG A 666 4.70 18.25 -3.22
CA ARG A 666 5.39 17.57 -2.10
C ARG A 666 6.54 16.70 -2.61
N ARG A 667 7.70 16.88 -1.97
CA ARG A 667 8.91 16.08 -2.19
C ARG A 667 8.96 14.91 -1.20
N TYR A 668 9.30 13.74 -1.71
CA TYR A 668 9.51 12.53 -0.92
C TYR A 668 10.99 12.15 -0.96
N LEU A 669 11.49 11.50 0.08
CA LEU A 669 12.79 10.84 -0.01
C LEU A 669 12.65 9.58 -0.88
N THR A 670 13.58 9.40 -1.80
CA THR A 670 13.55 8.29 -2.76
C THR A 670 14.77 7.38 -2.64
N LEU A 671 14.78 6.26 -3.36
CA LEU A 671 15.94 5.36 -3.44
C LEU A 671 17.19 6.09 -3.92
N ARG A 672 17.06 7.09 -4.80
CA ARG A 672 18.15 7.98 -5.21
C ARG A 672 18.91 8.55 -4.02
N TYR A 673 18.20 9.05 -3.01
CA TYR A 673 18.83 9.60 -1.80
C TYR A 673 19.66 8.54 -1.05
N LEU A 674 19.19 7.29 -0.94
CA LEU A 674 19.98 6.24 -0.30
C LEU A 674 21.16 5.80 -1.17
N VAL A 675 20.97 5.66 -2.47
CA VAL A 675 22.03 5.28 -3.42
C VAL A 675 23.18 6.28 -3.40
N GLU A 676 22.87 7.57 -3.40
CA GLU A 676 23.86 8.66 -3.28
C GLU A 676 24.61 8.63 -1.95
N ARG A 677 24.09 7.94 -0.92
CA ARG A 677 24.69 7.84 0.43
C ARG A 677 25.37 6.52 0.72
N LEU A 678 25.05 5.46 -0.04
CA LEU A 678 25.78 4.19 0.00
C LEU A 678 27.25 4.38 -0.37
N ALA A 679 27.56 5.33 -1.26
CA ALA A 679 28.91 5.63 -1.75
C ALA A 679 29.72 4.35 -2.08
N PRO A 680 29.20 3.48 -2.97
CA PRO A 680 29.82 2.19 -3.24
C PRO A 680 31.16 2.34 -4.00
N GLY A 681 32.00 1.31 -3.92
CA GLY A 681 33.27 1.28 -4.65
C GLY A 681 33.10 1.33 -6.17
N THR A 682 32.10 0.62 -6.70
CA THR A 682 31.72 0.60 -8.12
C THR A 682 30.19 0.68 -8.27
N VAL A 683 29.72 1.50 -9.21
CA VAL A 683 28.30 1.57 -9.62
C VAL A 683 28.16 1.16 -11.08
N THR A 684 27.31 0.17 -11.34
CA THR A 684 26.89 -0.22 -12.69
C THR A 684 25.41 0.10 -12.87
N ARG A 685 25.09 0.80 -13.97
CA ARG A 685 23.71 1.03 -14.38
C ARG A 685 23.16 -0.26 -14.99
N TRP A 686 22.01 -0.72 -14.50
CA TRP A 686 21.30 -1.83 -15.12
C TRP A 686 20.57 -1.35 -16.39
N ASP A 687 20.80 -2.07 -17.48
CA ASP A 687 20.22 -1.81 -18.81
C ASP A 687 19.57 -3.07 -19.42
N GLY A 688 19.41 -4.14 -18.63
CA GLY A 688 18.94 -5.44 -19.12
C GLY A 688 20.06 -6.33 -19.69
N GLY A 689 21.31 -5.85 -19.72
CA GLY A 689 22.45 -6.53 -20.30
C GLY A 689 23.11 -7.57 -19.39
N ARG A 690 24.42 -7.80 -19.62
CA ARG A 690 25.20 -8.80 -18.88
C ARG A 690 25.46 -8.32 -17.44
N LEU A 691 25.14 -9.18 -16.48
CA LEU A 691 25.48 -8.97 -15.07
C LEU A 691 26.99 -9.15 -14.82
N PRO A 692 27.55 -8.47 -13.81
CA PRO A 692 28.92 -8.71 -13.35
C PRO A 692 29.16 -10.17 -12.94
N ASP A 693 30.41 -10.63 -13.05
CA ASP A 693 30.76 -12.02 -12.76
C ASP A 693 30.81 -12.33 -11.23
N GLY A 694 30.96 -11.31 -10.39
CA GLY A 694 31.04 -11.43 -8.93
C GLY A 694 29.77 -10.99 -8.18
N PRO A 695 29.62 -11.31 -6.88
CA PRO A 695 28.46 -10.92 -6.08
C PRO A 695 28.23 -9.41 -6.07
N VAL A 696 26.97 -9.00 -6.26
CA VAL A 696 26.60 -7.57 -6.28
C VAL A 696 25.50 -7.27 -5.27
N THR A 697 25.36 -5.99 -4.92
CA THR A 697 24.08 -5.48 -4.41
C THR A 697 23.27 -4.96 -5.60
N PHE A 698 22.13 -5.58 -5.89
CA PHE A 698 21.21 -5.17 -6.95
C PHE A 698 20.03 -4.40 -6.37
N ILE A 699 19.72 -3.24 -6.94
CA ILE A 699 18.51 -2.46 -6.65
C ILE A 699 17.76 -2.22 -7.96
N GLY A 700 16.55 -2.78 -8.11
CA GLY A 700 15.79 -2.62 -9.35
C GLY A 700 14.33 -3.07 -9.31
N ALA A 701 13.62 -2.91 -10.42
CA ALA A 701 12.18 -3.13 -10.47
C ALA A 701 11.77 -4.61 -10.32
N ALA A 702 12.64 -5.52 -10.75
CA ALA A 702 12.51 -6.96 -10.62
C ALA A 702 13.90 -7.61 -10.50
N ARG A 703 13.97 -8.82 -9.93
CA ARG A 703 15.20 -9.59 -9.83
C ARG A 703 15.64 -10.06 -11.23
N PRO A 704 16.86 -9.73 -11.70
CA PRO A 704 17.36 -10.24 -12.97
C PRO A 704 17.78 -11.71 -12.84
N GLU A 705 17.68 -12.44 -13.95
CA GLU A 705 18.18 -13.82 -14.02
C GLU A 705 19.70 -13.87 -14.01
N GLY A 706 20.27 -14.92 -13.42
CA GLY A 706 21.71 -15.17 -13.47
C GLY A 706 22.55 -14.30 -12.55
N LEU A 707 21.94 -13.68 -11.53
CA LEU A 707 22.70 -13.00 -10.47
C LEU A 707 23.68 -13.98 -9.81
N PRO A 708 24.96 -13.59 -9.63
CA PRO A 708 25.94 -14.41 -8.95
C PRO A 708 25.47 -14.78 -7.53
N VAL A 709 25.80 -16.01 -7.12
CA VAL A 709 25.50 -16.51 -5.77
C VAL A 709 26.09 -15.56 -4.72
N GLY A 710 25.32 -15.26 -3.67
CA GLY A 710 25.70 -14.29 -2.64
C GLY A 710 25.30 -12.84 -2.95
N SER A 711 24.74 -12.56 -4.13
CA SER A 711 24.20 -11.23 -4.44
C SER A 711 23.02 -10.86 -3.55
N ARG A 712 22.96 -9.61 -3.11
CA ARG A 712 21.83 -9.04 -2.36
C ARG A 712 20.88 -8.36 -3.33
N VAL A 713 19.58 -8.60 -3.19
CA VAL A 713 18.57 -8.12 -4.13
C VAL A 713 17.53 -7.29 -3.41
N PHE A 714 17.33 -6.05 -3.86
CA PHE A 714 16.30 -5.16 -3.40
C PHE A 714 15.38 -4.77 -4.55
N THR A 715 14.10 -5.06 -4.39
CA THR A 715 13.00 -4.78 -5.30
C THR A 715 11.86 -4.12 -4.53
N PRO A 716 10.84 -3.55 -5.18
CA PRO A 716 9.65 -2.99 -4.51
C PRO A 716 9.09 -3.83 -3.36
N GLY A 717 9.08 -5.17 -3.46
CA GLY A 717 8.58 -6.07 -2.42
C GLY A 717 9.33 -6.04 -1.09
N ASN A 718 10.64 -5.76 -1.13
CA ASN A 718 11.53 -5.76 0.03
C ASN A 718 12.35 -4.47 0.22
N LEU A 719 11.94 -3.34 -0.38
CA LEU A 719 12.60 -2.03 -0.20
C LEU A 719 12.71 -1.59 1.27
N ARG A 720 11.84 -2.09 2.13
CA ARG A 720 11.90 -1.83 3.58
C ARG A 720 13.22 -2.29 4.21
N ASP A 721 13.88 -3.28 3.62
CA ASP A 721 15.14 -3.84 4.11
C ASP A 721 16.34 -2.93 3.81
N LEU A 722 16.17 -1.94 2.91
CA LEU A 722 17.15 -0.87 2.68
C LEU A 722 17.03 0.27 3.70
N VAL A 723 15.95 0.33 4.47
CA VAL A 723 15.81 1.34 5.51
C VAL A 723 16.76 0.97 6.65
N PRO A 724 17.74 1.81 7.00
CA PRO A 724 18.67 1.51 8.09
C PRO A 724 17.91 1.36 9.41
N ALA A 725 18.34 0.39 10.23
CA ALA A 725 17.80 0.13 11.56
C ALA A 725 17.87 1.38 12.45
#